data_AF-A0A0D9XG00-F1
#
_entry.id   AF-A0A0D9XG00-F1
#
_cell.length_a   1.000
_cell.length_b   1.000
_cell.length_c   1.000
_cell.angle_alpha   90.00
_cell.angle_beta   90.00
_cell.angle_gamma   90.00
#
_symmetry.space_group_name_H-M   'P 1'
#
loop_
_entity.id
_entity.type
_entity.pdbx_description
1 polymer ?
#
loop_
_entity_poly.entity_id
_entity_poly.type
_entity_poly.pdbx_seq_one_letter_code
_entity_poly.pdbx_strand_id
1 'polypeptide(L)'
;MLPSSPPPAAAISPARLHKLVTSQPDPLLALELVTVTAPTTAPHPSTLHALVLRLCRRRDHLPHALALLRRLPSPPSPRILLQILLSALRLRRPPHLFFSTFNSLFVSGPSPLPLNPHLLLRLLSVLSSTGSHFPCALHLLRVVSTSIPLPEPLVLAAHNLLIDAAARSGHIAVSVSLFHRLRSLHVSPNAETYRILTQSLCRKGQVRTAATLLDEMLHRGIPADPLAYTTVLNALCRKKQIREAYRLLCLMRGRGVSPDIVHYNTVIVGMCREGRPLDACKVIADMRESECEPNVVTYTTVVNGLCVSGLYDKAEAYLDDMVRKGFVPHFSVFHSVIKGCCAVGKVNEAAGMMTRMLDLGMVPHGETWSSIIRSVCSDEDNVETKLSRIQKVTRDNSYSDTMLELLLFALEDLKMVLKSQESDLLIGLGNAEDVVLKIVQAGLIFTEEEVEYRVRNVLASVESSLSNASFAWGNPPEIVVWNASLYDYKNPRELSTSYNQFLKEKLPMNTPLAASCLPALNVEIETGILPTLEELKGFLKVSRTSEDYLVSLKSTSARSILKKALSQIKVKTGVASSDSDGGEDITSYYGTSGRKIQNSMFASESSTEVRGGTEVTLDALAAYLKYLEGTGKASWQELHDKVRLTETRDGASFCTLFGPALQLGVISRRKVYHETIQYERDRNAGFISPFGYSTPTVTAAVDAICSMEWYRLLALKSQVCIEGNYPTRIWRWKGHLIQYTSIGDSGPSVLLVHGFGASLQHFRDNIDGIADQGCRVWAITLLGFGKSEKPNINYSELLWSELLRDFTVDVVREPVHLVGNSIGGYICAITAALWPSIARSLVLLNTAGSVVPSYSFIPLSEEGHTSWLSRLQARLLLLFLRSRAGGILKEYYPTRTERVDKPLVDEIIRASYDPGAATVIESIFSFNLSIPLNFLFDSFGGEILVVQGMKDPLTKSKSFVSMLREHCSKVHIRELDAGHAPHDEVPDEVNSLLCEWIKETDA
;
A
#
# COMPACT_ATOMS: atom_id res chain seq x y z
N MET A 1 30.72 52.42 -66.98
CA MET A 1 30.18 52.46 -65.60
C MET A 1 30.25 51.04 -65.05
N LEU A 2 31.28 50.75 -64.26
CA LEU A 2 31.42 49.49 -63.50
C LEU A 2 30.72 49.68 -62.14
N PRO A 3 29.97 48.70 -61.62
CA PRO A 3 29.27 48.85 -60.36
C PRO A 3 30.22 48.76 -59.16
N SER A 4 29.89 49.56 -58.16
CA SER A 4 30.54 49.77 -56.86
C SER A 4 30.72 48.51 -56.02
N SER A 5 31.80 48.49 -55.24
CA SER A 5 32.09 47.56 -54.15
C SER A 5 30.91 47.36 -53.17
N PRO A 6 30.76 46.15 -52.56
CA PRO A 6 29.70 45.89 -51.59
C PRO A 6 29.93 46.67 -50.28
N PRO A 7 28.86 46.98 -49.51
CA PRO A 7 28.97 47.74 -48.26
C PRO A 7 29.54 46.87 -47.12
N PRO A 8 30.11 47.47 -46.06
CA PRO A 8 30.59 46.74 -44.89
C PRO A 8 29.42 46.08 -44.13
N ALA A 9 29.60 44.84 -43.70
CA ALA A 9 28.59 44.07 -42.98
C ALA A 9 28.15 44.79 -41.68
N ALA A 10 26.83 44.93 -41.50
CA ALA A 10 26.24 45.62 -40.35
C ALA A 10 26.62 44.97 -39.01
N ALA A 11 27.02 45.79 -38.02
CA ALA A 11 27.33 45.35 -36.67
C ALA A 11 26.10 44.72 -36.00
N ILE A 12 26.24 43.50 -35.46
CA ILE A 12 25.16 42.75 -34.81
C ILE A 12 25.01 43.28 -33.38
N SER A 13 23.79 43.58 -32.90
CA SER A 13 23.63 44.03 -31.52
C SER A 13 23.94 42.92 -30.49
N PRO A 14 24.52 43.24 -29.31
CA PRO A 14 24.87 42.23 -28.30
C PRO A 14 23.69 41.34 -27.85
N ALA A 15 22.47 41.88 -27.81
CA ALA A 15 21.26 41.15 -27.48
C ALA A 15 20.86 40.15 -28.59
N ARG A 16 21.06 40.52 -29.86
CA ARG A 16 20.83 39.63 -31.00
C ARG A 16 21.89 38.53 -31.06
N LEU A 17 23.14 38.85 -30.75
CA LEU A 17 24.21 37.87 -30.58
C LEU A 17 23.89 36.88 -29.43
N HIS A 18 23.41 37.36 -28.28
CA HIS A 18 22.98 36.50 -27.17
C HIS A 18 21.88 35.52 -27.60
N LYS A 19 20.86 36.00 -28.32
CA LYS A 19 19.75 35.16 -28.80
C LYS A 19 20.23 34.10 -29.79
N LEU A 20 21.14 34.45 -30.72
CA LEU A 20 21.72 33.51 -31.68
C LEU A 20 22.60 32.43 -31.00
N VAL A 21 23.44 32.84 -30.06
CA VAL A 21 24.31 31.92 -29.30
C VAL A 21 23.49 30.99 -28.41
N THR A 22 22.34 31.43 -27.89
CA THR A 22 21.43 30.61 -27.08
C THR A 22 20.44 29.78 -27.91
N SER A 23 20.16 30.15 -29.16
CA SER A 23 19.32 29.34 -30.06
C SER A 23 20.11 28.28 -30.83
N GLN A 24 21.43 28.45 -31.01
CA GLN A 24 22.22 27.51 -31.81
C GLN A 24 22.38 26.15 -31.11
N PRO A 25 22.08 25.00 -31.76
CA PRO A 25 22.15 23.70 -31.12
C PRO A 25 23.59 23.16 -31.03
N ASP A 26 24.47 23.55 -31.96
CA ASP A 26 25.89 23.19 -31.92
C ASP A 26 26.72 24.25 -31.15
N PRO A 27 27.35 23.89 -30.02
CA PRO A 27 28.14 24.81 -29.22
C PRO A 27 29.45 25.28 -29.88
N LEU A 28 30.02 24.56 -30.85
CA LEU A 28 31.21 25.01 -31.58
C LEU A 28 30.87 26.10 -32.60
N LEU A 29 29.76 25.94 -33.34
CA LEU A 29 29.22 27.00 -34.18
C LEU A 29 28.82 28.23 -33.35
N ALA A 30 28.28 28.03 -32.15
CA ALA A 30 28.01 29.13 -31.23
C ALA A 30 29.29 29.85 -30.76
N LEU A 31 30.39 29.12 -30.59
CA LEU A 31 31.71 29.69 -30.28
C LEU A 31 32.28 30.46 -31.47
N GLU A 32 32.16 29.90 -32.68
CA GLU A 32 32.63 30.52 -33.92
C GLU A 32 31.91 31.85 -34.20
N LEU A 33 30.59 31.88 -33.99
CA LEU A 33 29.76 33.09 -34.07
C LEU A 33 30.26 34.20 -33.12
N VAL A 34 30.66 33.85 -31.89
CA VAL A 34 31.22 34.82 -30.94
C VAL A 34 32.63 35.26 -31.37
N THR A 35 33.46 34.37 -31.89
CA THR A 35 34.82 34.73 -32.34
C THR A 35 34.84 35.60 -33.59
N VAL A 36 33.93 35.37 -34.54
CA VAL A 36 33.81 36.13 -35.79
C VAL A 36 33.21 37.52 -35.55
N THR A 37 32.33 37.65 -34.57
CA THR A 37 31.70 38.94 -34.21
C THR A 37 32.49 39.76 -33.20
N ALA A 38 33.49 39.16 -32.53
CA ALA A 38 34.35 39.83 -31.55
C ALA A 38 35.03 41.13 -32.03
N PRO A 39 35.45 41.30 -33.31
CA PRO A 39 36.05 42.56 -33.79
C PRO A 39 35.04 43.70 -33.92
N THR A 40 33.76 43.40 -34.10
CA THR A 40 32.72 44.39 -34.41
C THR A 40 31.73 44.61 -33.27
N THR A 41 31.59 43.65 -32.34
CA THR A 41 30.63 43.70 -31.23
C THR A 41 31.21 43.02 -29.99
N ALA A 42 31.31 43.75 -28.87
CA ALA A 42 31.71 43.16 -27.59
C ALA A 42 30.58 42.25 -27.05
N PRO A 43 30.83 40.95 -26.79
CA PRO A 43 29.80 40.04 -26.29
C PRO A 43 29.43 40.37 -24.83
N HIS A 44 28.13 40.35 -24.53
CA HIS A 44 27.64 40.55 -23.17
C HIS A 44 28.10 39.39 -22.24
N PRO A 45 28.43 39.64 -20.95
CA PRO A 45 28.89 38.60 -20.02
C PRO A 45 27.95 37.39 -19.90
N SER A 46 26.63 37.61 -19.98
CA SER A 46 25.64 36.52 -19.96
C SER A 46 25.73 35.60 -21.19
N THR A 47 26.08 36.15 -22.36
CA THR A 47 26.30 35.38 -23.61
C THR A 47 27.49 34.45 -23.44
N LEU A 48 28.58 34.97 -22.88
CA LEU A 48 29.80 34.19 -22.61
C LEU A 48 29.52 33.12 -21.54
N HIS A 49 28.77 33.44 -20.48
CA HIS A 49 28.36 32.46 -19.48
C HIS A 49 27.49 31.34 -20.06
N ALA A 50 26.50 31.66 -20.89
CA ALA A 50 25.64 30.66 -21.53
C ALA A 50 26.44 29.74 -22.48
N LEU A 51 27.40 30.30 -23.20
CA LEU A 51 28.28 29.56 -24.10
C LEU A 51 29.23 28.62 -23.35
N VAL A 52 29.85 29.09 -22.26
CA VAL A 52 30.71 28.26 -21.38
C VAL A 52 29.92 27.07 -20.83
N LEU A 53 28.70 27.29 -20.34
CA LEU A 53 27.85 26.21 -19.82
C LEU A 53 27.45 25.19 -20.90
N ARG A 54 27.28 25.62 -22.15
CA ARG A 54 26.98 24.74 -23.28
C ARG A 54 28.19 23.93 -23.73
N LEU A 55 29.36 24.54 -23.83
CA LEU A 55 30.63 23.86 -24.16
C LEU A 55 30.99 22.82 -23.08
N CYS A 56 30.70 23.10 -21.81
CA CYS A 56 30.96 22.18 -20.70
C CYS A 56 30.11 20.90 -20.72
N ARG A 57 29.09 20.79 -21.57
CA ARG A 57 28.24 19.58 -21.69
C ARG A 57 28.89 18.44 -22.48
N ARG A 58 29.95 18.71 -23.27
CA ARG A 58 30.67 17.70 -24.07
C ARG A 58 32.16 17.72 -23.77
N ARG A 59 32.79 16.53 -23.73
CA ARG A 59 34.20 16.33 -23.38
C ARG A 59 35.16 17.11 -24.28
N ASP A 60 34.91 17.05 -25.59
CA ASP A 60 35.86 17.52 -26.59
C ASP A 60 35.94 19.05 -26.64
N HIS A 61 34.98 19.73 -26.00
CA HIS A 61 34.85 21.19 -26.02
C HIS A 61 35.29 21.84 -24.69
N LEU A 62 35.71 21.04 -23.70
CA LEU A 62 36.19 21.56 -22.40
C LEU A 62 37.42 22.49 -22.53
N PRO A 63 38.42 22.22 -23.38
CA PRO A 63 39.56 23.16 -23.58
C PRO A 63 39.10 24.53 -24.09
N HIS A 64 38.10 24.55 -24.97
CA HIS A 64 37.51 25.78 -25.51
C HIS A 64 36.73 26.55 -24.44
N ALA A 65 36.00 25.85 -23.57
CA ALA A 65 35.33 26.46 -22.42
C ALA A 65 36.34 27.09 -21.44
N LEU A 66 37.48 26.41 -21.17
CA LEU A 66 38.55 26.92 -20.31
C LEU A 66 39.29 28.11 -20.93
N ALA A 67 39.50 28.13 -22.25
CA ALA A 67 40.06 29.27 -22.95
C ALA A 67 39.12 30.49 -22.88
N LEU A 68 37.81 30.29 -23.02
CA LEU A 68 36.78 31.33 -22.88
C LEU A 68 36.68 31.88 -21.45
N LEU A 69 36.74 31.01 -20.44
CA LEU A 69 36.70 31.41 -19.03
C LEU A 69 37.83 32.39 -18.67
N ARG A 70 39.03 32.19 -19.24
CA ARG A 70 40.18 33.09 -19.04
C ARG A 70 40.03 34.45 -19.74
N ARG A 71 39.09 34.59 -20.67
CA ARG A 71 38.83 35.83 -21.44
C ARG A 71 37.61 36.60 -20.91
N LEU A 72 37.00 36.15 -19.81
CA LEU A 72 35.86 36.85 -19.19
C LEU A 72 36.34 38.15 -18.51
N PRO A 73 35.62 39.27 -18.71
CA PRO A 73 35.98 40.56 -18.11
C PRO A 73 35.69 40.66 -16.60
N SER A 74 35.02 39.66 -16.00
CA SER A 74 34.67 39.61 -14.58
C SER A 74 34.87 38.19 -14.02
N PRO A 75 35.17 38.01 -12.72
CA PRO A 75 35.37 36.70 -12.14
C PRO A 75 34.08 35.85 -12.25
N PRO A 76 34.18 34.59 -12.69
CA PRO A 76 33.01 33.74 -12.90
C PRO A 76 32.31 33.41 -11.58
N SER A 77 30.97 33.34 -11.60
CA SER A 77 30.20 33.03 -10.41
C SER A 77 30.52 31.63 -9.84
N PRO A 78 30.46 31.40 -8.51
CA PRO A 78 30.70 30.09 -7.90
C PRO A 78 29.79 28.97 -8.45
N ARG A 79 28.58 29.30 -8.90
CA ARG A 79 27.64 28.36 -9.53
C ARG A 79 28.14 27.85 -10.88
N ILE A 80 28.73 28.74 -11.69
CA ILE A 80 29.30 28.39 -13.00
C ILE A 80 30.56 27.53 -12.81
N LEU A 81 31.44 27.94 -11.90
CA LEU A 81 32.64 27.17 -11.52
C LEU A 81 32.29 25.77 -11.01
N LEU A 82 31.24 25.65 -10.18
CA LEU A 82 30.72 24.35 -9.73
C LEU A 82 30.26 23.49 -10.92
N GLN A 83 29.50 24.06 -11.87
CA GLN A 83 29.00 23.30 -13.02
C GLN A 83 30.10 22.84 -13.97
N ILE A 84 31.15 23.65 -14.18
CA ILE A 84 32.34 23.29 -14.98
C ILE A 84 33.10 22.13 -14.34
N LEU A 85 33.36 22.22 -13.03
CA LEU A 85 34.08 21.19 -12.30
C LEU A 85 33.26 19.90 -12.20
N LEU A 86 31.94 19.99 -12.00
CA LEU A 86 31.06 18.82 -11.99
C LEU A 86 30.89 18.19 -13.38
N SER A 87 30.93 18.95 -14.48
CA SER A 87 30.89 18.38 -15.82
C SER A 87 32.18 17.64 -16.17
N ALA A 88 33.34 18.10 -15.67
CA ALA A 88 34.61 17.39 -15.81
C ALA A 88 34.61 16.00 -15.12
N LEU A 89 33.79 15.81 -14.08
CA LEU A 89 33.61 14.52 -13.40
C LEU A 89 32.69 13.52 -14.14
N ARG A 90 31.79 14.00 -15.03
CA ARG A 90 30.82 13.16 -15.75
C ARG A 90 31.41 12.40 -16.96
N LEU A 91 32.71 12.57 -17.22
CA LEU A 91 33.38 12.08 -18.43
C LEU A 91 34.19 10.81 -18.14
N ARG A 92 34.28 9.88 -19.13
CA ARG A 92 34.83 8.51 -19.06
C ARG A 92 36.25 8.31 -18.42
N ARG A 93 36.96 9.37 -18.00
CA ARG A 93 38.19 9.32 -17.18
C ARG A 93 38.13 10.36 -16.04
N PRO A 94 37.56 10.04 -14.86
CA PRO A 94 37.00 11.03 -13.95
C PRO A 94 38.00 11.91 -13.13
N PRO A 95 39.15 11.43 -12.59
CA PRO A 95 39.92 12.25 -11.64
C PRO A 95 40.89 13.23 -12.31
N HIS A 96 41.63 12.80 -13.33
CA HIS A 96 42.74 13.60 -13.89
C HIS A 96 42.27 14.91 -14.51
N LEU A 97 41.17 14.89 -15.27
CA LEU A 97 40.62 16.08 -15.92
C LEU A 97 40.00 17.07 -14.93
N PHE A 98 39.37 16.56 -13.87
CA PHE A 98 38.87 17.37 -12.77
C PHE A 98 40.02 18.08 -12.07
N PHE A 99 41.08 17.36 -11.67
CA PHE A 99 42.23 17.96 -10.97
C PHE A 99 43.06 18.88 -11.85
N SER A 100 43.26 18.58 -13.13
CA SER A 100 43.97 19.49 -14.05
C SER A 100 43.20 20.80 -14.23
N THR A 101 41.88 20.72 -14.33
CA THR A 101 41.00 21.89 -14.43
C THR A 101 40.99 22.68 -13.12
N PHE A 102 40.86 22.00 -11.98
CA PHE A 102 40.90 22.63 -10.67
C PHE A 102 42.23 23.34 -10.41
N ASN A 103 43.36 22.65 -10.64
CA ASN A 103 44.69 23.23 -10.46
C ASN A 103 44.92 24.42 -11.39
N SER A 104 44.49 24.33 -12.65
CA SER A 104 44.60 25.47 -13.56
C SER A 104 43.75 26.68 -13.15
N LEU A 105 42.65 26.48 -12.41
CA LEU A 105 41.77 27.57 -12.01
C LEU A 105 42.16 28.19 -10.66
N PHE A 106 42.65 27.39 -9.71
CA PHE A 106 42.84 27.82 -8.32
C PHE A 106 44.27 27.70 -7.79
N VAL A 107 45.17 26.96 -8.44
CA VAL A 107 46.49 26.61 -7.87
C VAL A 107 47.68 27.09 -8.71
N SER A 108 47.74 26.76 -10.00
CA SER A 108 48.93 26.93 -10.86
C SER A 108 48.63 27.65 -12.19
N GLY A 109 47.47 28.27 -12.32
CA GLY A 109 47.10 29.02 -13.53
C GLY A 109 47.80 30.39 -13.64
N PRO A 110 47.80 31.01 -14.83
CA PRO A 110 48.41 32.33 -15.07
C PRO A 110 47.75 33.49 -14.27
N SER A 111 46.63 33.23 -13.59
CA SER A 111 46.00 34.09 -12.59
C SER A 111 45.01 33.26 -11.75
N PRO A 112 45.43 32.67 -10.60
CA PRO A 112 44.56 31.80 -9.81
C PRO A 112 43.39 32.58 -9.19
N LEU A 113 42.18 32.03 -9.29
CA LEU A 113 40.98 32.60 -8.69
C LEU A 113 40.95 32.35 -7.17
N PRO A 114 40.41 33.28 -6.35
CA PRO A 114 40.20 33.02 -4.93
C PRO A 114 39.18 31.89 -4.74
N LEU A 115 39.55 30.87 -3.97
CA LEU A 115 38.67 29.72 -3.70
C LEU A 115 37.59 30.11 -2.70
N ASN A 116 36.33 30.09 -3.14
CA ASN A 116 35.19 30.38 -2.26
C ASN A 116 34.95 29.21 -1.27
N PRO A 117 34.82 29.48 0.04
CA PRO A 117 34.56 28.46 1.07
C PRO A 117 33.33 27.57 0.78
N HIS A 118 32.22 28.16 0.32
CA HIS A 118 31.00 27.42 0.00
C HIS A 118 31.16 26.54 -1.24
N LEU A 119 31.96 26.98 -2.22
CA LEU A 119 32.26 26.19 -3.40
C LEU A 119 33.06 24.94 -3.03
N LEU A 120 34.08 25.09 -2.18
CA LEU A 120 34.89 23.97 -1.68
C LEU A 120 34.04 22.95 -0.92
N LEU A 121 33.24 23.40 0.05
CA LEU A 121 32.37 22.51 0.83
C LEU A 121 31.33 21.81 -0.04
N ARG A 122 30.78 22.50 -1.05
CA ARG A 122 29.82 21.89 -2.00
C ARG A 122 30.48 20.86 -2.91
N LEU A 123 31.69 21.12 -3.40
CA LEU A 123 32.46 20.16 -4.20
C LEU A 123 32.80 18.90 -3.38
N LEU A 124 33.29 19.07 -2.15
CA LEU A 124 33.55 17.95 -1.24
C LEU A 124 32.28 17.17 -0.94
N SER A 125 31.15 17.84 -0.67
CA SER A 125 29.84 17.20 -0.48
C SER A 125 29.43 16.33 -1.67
N VAL A 126 29.49 16.87 -2.89
CA VAL A 126 29.10 16.13 -4.11
C VAL A 126 30.03 14.96 -4.37
N LEU A 127 31.35 15.15 -4.28
CA LEU A 127 32.34 14.07 -4.44
C LEU A 127 32.16 12.98 -3.39
N SER A 128 31.82 13.36 -2.16
CA SER A 128 31.61 12.44 -1.04
C SER A 128 30.28 11.69 -1.07
N SER A 129 29.29 12.18 -1.83
CA SER A 129 27.95 11.56 -1.95
C SER A 129 27.90 10.31 -2.84
N THR A 130 28.92 10.09 -3.67
CA THR A 130 29.02 8.92 -4.56
C THR A 130 30.22 8.07 -4.17
N GLY A 131 30.00 6.79 -3.84
CA GLY A 131 31.06 5.92 -3.31
C GLY A 131 32.30 5.81 -4.20
N SER A 132 32.15 5.91 -5.52
CA SER A 132 33.25 5.85 -6.49
C SER A 132 34.16 7.08 -6.51
N HIS A 133 33.69 8.25 -6.06
CA HIS A 133 34.45 9.51 -6.12
C HIS A 133 34.98 9.97 -4.75
N PHE A 134 34.77 9.20 -3.68
CA PHE A 134 35.27 9.50 -2.35
C PHE A 134 36.81 9.69 -2.28
N PRO A 135 37.65 8.88 -2.97
CA PRO A 135 39.11 9.13 -3.03
C PRO A 135 39.47 10.48 -3.67
N CYS A 136 38.66 10.96 -4.64
CA CYS A 136 38.85 12.27 -5.25
C CYS A 136 38.55 13.40 -4.24
N ALA A 137 37.58 13.21 -3.34
CA ALA A 137 37.31 14.19 -2.28
C ALA A 137 38.51 14.35 -1.33
N LEU A 138 39.14 13.23 -0.93
CA LEU A 138 40.35 13.23 -0.09
C LEU A 138 41.54 13.89 -0.79
N HIS A 139 41.75 13.56 -2.07
CA HIS A 139 42.82 14.16 -2.85
C HIS A 139 42.59 15.66 -3.07
N LEU A 140 41.35 16.11 -3.27
CA LEU A 140 41.01 17.54 -3.39
C LEU A 140 41.35 18.29 -2.10
N LEU A 141 40.92 17.79 -0.95
CA LEU A 141 41.26 18.42 0.33
C LEU A 141 42.78 18.48 0.53
N ARG A 142 43.52 17.43 0.16
CA ARG A 142 44.98 17.41 0.24
C ARG A 142 45.61 18.51 -0.62
N VAL A 143 45.22 18.61 -1.90
CA VAL A 143 45.73 19.62 -2.84
C VAL A 143 45.43 21.03 -2.34
N VAL A 144 44.20 21.29 -1.90
CA VAL A 144 43.84 22.61 -1.38
C VAL A 144 44.65 22.93 -0.12
N SER A 145 44.78 21.97 0.80
CA SER A 145 45.53 22.18 2.06
C SER A 145 47.04 22.43 1.87
N THR A 146 47.64 21.92 0.78
CA THR A 146 49.07 22.12 0.49
C THR A 146 49.34 23.39 -0.31
N SER A 147 48.35 23.89 -1.03
CA SER A 147 48.56 24.94 -2.03
C SER A 147 47.86 26.25 -1.71
N ILE A 148 46.85 26.24 -0.83
CA ILE A 148 46.06 27.42 -0.47
C ILE A 148 45.95 27.49 1.05
N PRO A 149 46.35 28.60 1.70
CA PRO A 149 46.13 28.79 3.14
C PRO A 149 44.63 28.91 3.41
N LEU A 150 44.05 27.93 4.11
CA LEU A 150 42.64 27.91 4.48
C LEU A 150 42.45 28.40 5.92
N PRO A 151 41.41 29.21 6.21
CA PRO A 151 41.04 29.56 7.58
C PRO A 151 40.70 28.29 8.40
N GLU A 152 41.06 28.28 9.68
CA GLU A 152 40.79 27.14 10.58
C GLU A 152 39.33 26.65 10.58
N PRO A 153 38.30 27.54 10.58
CA PRO A 153 36.90 27.10 10.54
C PRO A 153 36.55 26.31 9.28
N LEU A 154 37.16 26.68 8.14
CA LEU A 154 36.93 26.00 6.87
C LEU A 154 37.66 24.66 6.81
N VAL A 155 38.85 24.56 7.39
CA VAL A 155 39.59 23.30 7.55
C VAL A 155 38.78 22.32 8.40
N LEU A 156 38.24 22.79 9.54
CA LEU A 156 37.41 21.98 10.42
C LEU A 156 36.12 21.51 9.73
N ALA A 157 35.40 22.40 9.07
CA ALA A 157 34.16 22.06 8.35
C ALA A 157 34.39 21.04 7.22
N ALA A 158 35.47 21.20 6.45
CA ALA A 158 35.82 20.28 5.36
C ALA A 158 36.19 18.88 5.89
N HIS A 159 36.95 18.80 6.99
CA HIS A 159 37.28 17.52 7.61
C HIS A 159 36.05 16.86 8.24
N ASN A 160 35.19 17.58 8.96
CA ASN A 160 33.96 17.02 9.54
C ASN A 160 33.05 16.41 8.46
N LEU A 161 32.91 17.08 7.31
CA LEU A 161 32.14 16.57 6.17
C LEU A 161 32.71 15.26 5.62
N LEU A 162 34.04 15.18 5.46
CA LEU A 162 34.69 13.95 4.96
C LEU A 162 34.71 12.84 6.00
N ILE A 163 34.85 13.16 7.28
CA ILE A 163 34.76 12.21 8.39
C ILE A 163 33.35 11.58 8.41
N ASP A 164 32.30 12.39 8.29
CA ASP A 164 30.91 11.90 8.22
C ASP A 164 30.63 11.08 6.95
N ALA A 165 31.09 11.54 5.79
CA ALA A 165 30.93 10.76 4.56
C ALA A 165 31.68 9.42 4.61
N ALA A 166 32.93 9.41 5.09
CA ALA A 166 33.71 8.19 5.30
C ALA A 166 33.00 7.23 6.26
N ALA A 167 32.45 7.78 7.35
CA ALA A 167 31.68 7.04 8.35
C ALA A 167 30.42 6.40 7.74
N ARG A 168 29.65 7.14 6.93
CA ARG A 168 28.45 6.64 6.26
C ARG A 168 28.76 5.57 5.21
N SER A 169 29.87 5.71 4.49
CA SER A 169 30.35 4.71 3.52
C SER A 169 31.06 3.51 4.18
N GLY A 170 31.23 3.51 5.51
CA GLY A 170 31.80 2.40 6.26
C GLY A 170 33.33 2.32 6.30
N HIS A 171 34.05 3.35 5.83
CA HIS A 171 35.51 3.45 5.81
C HIS A 171 36.07 4.09 7.11
N ILE A 172 35.95 3.39 8.24
CA ILE A 172 36.32 3.93 9.55
C ILE A 172 37.80 4.31 9.68
N ALA A 173 38.71 3.51 9.13
CA ALA A 173 40.14 3.80 9.18
C ALA A 173 40.48 5.17 8.56
N VAL A 174 39.76 5.56 7.50
CA VAL A 174 39.89 6.88 6.86
C VAL A 174 39.30 7.98 7.75
N SER A 175 38.16 7.73 8.39
CA SER A 175 37.56 8.72 9.31
C SER A 175 38.48 9.02 10.50
N VAL A 176 39.14 8.00 11.07
CA VAL A 176 40.08 8.14 12.19
C VAL A 176 41.38 8.82 11.74
N SER A 177 41.88 8.52 10.54
CA SER A 177 43.08 9.20 10.02
C SER A 177 42.84 10.69 9.74
N LEU A 178 41.65 11.06 9.22
CA LEU A 178 41.24 12.46 9.06
C LEU A 178 41.13 13.20 10.40
N PHE A 179 40.66 12.52 11.44
CA PHE A 179 40.62 13.06 12.80
C PHE A 179 42.02 13.33 13.37
N HIS A 180 42.93 12.36 13.27
CA HIS A 180 44.32 12.58 13.68
C HIS A 180 45.00 13.67 12.86
N ARG A 181 44.63 13.81 11.58
CA ARG A 181 45.16 14.86 10.71
C ARG A 181 44.74 16.26 11.15
N LEU A 182 43.50 16.47 11.61
CA LEU A 182 43.09 17.74 12.20
C LEU A 182 44.03 18.17 13.34
N ARG A 183 44.44 17.22 14.18
CA ARG A 183 45.38 17.46 15.28
C ARG A 183 46.78 17.82 14.78
N SER A 184 47.27 17.11 13.76
CA SER A 184 48.58 17.42 13.14
C SER A 184 48.61 18.80 12.47
N LEU A 185 47.44 19.35 12.13
CA LEU A 185 47.26 20.69 11.56
C LEU A 185 47.03 21.76 12.64
N HIS A 186 47.18 21.42 13.93
CA HIS A 186 46.88 22.31 15.08
C HIS A 186 45.44 22.85 15.13
N VAL A 187 44.50 22.25 14.38
CA VAL A 187 43.07 22.61 14.43
C VAL A 187 42.39 21.75 15.48
N SER A 188 41.77 22.39 16.48
CA SER A 188 41.10 21.69 17.58
C SER A 188 39.79 21.05 17.11
N PRO A 189 39.63 19.71 17.25
CA PRO A 189 38.34 19.07 17.00
C PRO A 189 37.26 19.61 17.94
N ASN A 190 36.05 19.80 17.44
CA ASN A 190 34.92 20.30 18.21
C ASN A 190 33.94 19.17 18.60
N ALA A 191 32.91 19.49 19.38
CA ALA A 191 31.90 18.52 19.82
C ALA A 191 31.28 17.73 18.64
N GLU A 192 31.05 18.41 17.50
CA GLU A 192 30.53 17.78 16.28
C GLU A 192 31.50 16.72 15.71
N THR A 193 32.80 17.01 15.67
CA THR A 193 33.82 16.05 15.21
C THR A 193 33.81 14.77 16.04
N TYR A 194 33.81 14.91 17.37
CA TYR A 194 33.77 13.76 18.29
C TYR A 194 32.45 13.00 18.20
N ARG A 195 31.31 13.69 18.03
CA ARG A 195 29.99 13.07 17.87
C ARG A 195 29.94 12.19 16.63
N ILE A 196 30.38 12.69 15.47
CA ILE A 196 30.40 11.95 14.21
C ILE A 196 31.23 10.67 14.34
N LEU A 197 32.44 10.77 14.91
CA LEU A 197 33.35 9.62 15.08
C LEU A 197 32.82 8.62 16.10
N THR A 198 32.30 9.10 17.22
CA THR A 198 31.73 8.23 18.26
C THR A 198 30.55 7.44 17.69
N GLN A 199 29.68 8.10 16.92
CA GLN A 199 28.55 7.44 16.25
C GLN A 199 29.00 6.43 15.18
N SER A 200 30.02 6.76 14.38
CA SER A 200 30.53 5.88 13.33
C SER A 200 31.20 4.62 13.89
N LEU A 201 32.01 4.77 14.94
CA LEU A 201 32.67 3.67 15.65
C LEU A 201 31.64 2.75 16.32
N CYS A 202 30.60 3.33 16.92
CA CYS A 202 29.49 2.57 17.49
C CYS A 202 28.74 1.75 16.43
N ARG A 203 28.45 2.32 15.25
CA ARG A 203 27.79 1.60 14.13
C ARG A 203 28.61 0.40 13.64
N LYS A 204 29.93 0.50 13.66
CA LYS A 204 30.86 -0.57 13.25
C LYS A 204 31.24 -1.53 14.39
N GLY A 205 30.72 -1.30 15.59
CA GLY A 205 30.94 -2.17 16.75
C GLY A 205 32.28 -1.97 17.46
N GLN A 206 33.05 -0.92 17.13
CA GLN A 206 34.30 -0.55 17.81
C GLN A 206 34.03 0.30 19.06
N VAL A 207 33.25 -0.25 19.99
CA VAL A 207 32.66 0.51 21.10
C VAL A 207 33.68 0.97 22.13
N ARG A 208 34.75 0.17 22.37
CA ARG A 208 35.85 0.56 23.27
C ARG A 208 36.56 1.82 22.81
N THR A 209 36.84 1.92 21.51
CA THR A 209 37.47 3.10 20.89
C THR A 209 36.55 4.33 20.97
N ALA A 210 35.23 4.11 20.83
CA ALA A 210 34.24 5.18 21.00
C ALA A 210 34.21 5.71 22.45
N ALA A 211 34.28 4.82 23.45
CA ALA A 211 34.36 5.19 24.87
C ALA A 211 35.65 5.97 25.18
N THR A 212 36.80 5.55 24.66
CA THR A 212 38.06 6.28 24.84
C THR A 212 38.03 7.68 24.20
N LEU A 213 37.30 7.85 23.09
CA LEU A 213 37.13 9.17 22.46
C LEU A 213 36.22 10.09 23.28
N LEU A 214 35.18 9.56 23.91
CA LEU A 214 34.37 10.32 24.86
C LEU A 214 35.22 10.78 26.06
N ASP A 215 36.07 9.89 26.59
CA ASP A 215 37.00 10.22 27.67
C ASP A 215 37.98 11.32 27.24
N GLU A 216 38.58 11.19 26.05
CA GLU A 216 39.50 12.21 25.51
C GLU A 216 38.80 13.58 25.37
N MET A 217 37.55 13.61 24.91
CA MET A 217 36.80 14.85 24.72
C MET A 217 36.62 15.62 26.03
N LEU A 218 36.36 14.90 27.12
CA LEU A 218 36.14 15.48 28.46
C LEU A 218 37.45 15.97 29.09
N HIS A 219 38.56 15.23 28.95
CA HIS A 219 39.88 15.69 29.42
C HIS A 219 40.33 16.99 28.74
N ARG A 220 39.78 17.29 27.56
CA ARG A 220 40.02 18.54 26.81
C ARG A 220 39.05 19.66 27.17
N GLY A 221 38.14 19.45 28.12
CA GLY A 221 37.13 20.45 28.51
C GLY A 221 36.04 20.68 27.46
N ILE A 222 35.87 19.77 26.49
CA ILE A 222 34.79 19.85 25.50
C ILE A 222 33.56 19.15 26.09
N PRO A 223 32.43 19.85 26.28
CA PRO A 223 31.24 19.25 26.89
C PRO A 223 30.67 18.16 25.99
N ALA A 224 30.42 16.99 26.58
CA ALA A 224 29.77 15.89 25.90
C ALA A 224 28.26 16.09 25.85
N ASP A 225 27.73 16.08 24.64
CA ASP A 225 26.29 16.03 24.38
C ASP A 225 25.69 14.75 25.01
N PRO A 226 24.58 14.84 25.76
CA PRO A 226 23.76 13.70 26.18
C PRO A 226 23.57 12.61 25.10
N LEU A 227 23.40 13.01 23.84
CA LEU A 227 23.23 12.07 22.73
C LEU A 227 24.48 11.19 22.50
N ALA A 228 25.68 11.70 22.76
CA ALA A 228 26.93 10.98 22.56
C ALA A 228 27.09 9.85 23.59
N TYR A 229 26.73 10.11 24.85
CA TYR A 229 26.69 9.08 25.90
C TYR A 229 25.63 8.02 25.61
N THR A 230 24.40 8.43 25.26
CA THR A 230 23.32 7.50 24.88
C THR A 230 23.74 6.59 23.72
N THR A 231 24.47 7.12 22.73
CA THR A 231 24.96 6.35 21.58
C THR A 231 25.94 5.25 22.01
N VAL A 232 26.90 5.57 22.89
CA VAL A 232 27.86 4.58 23.40
C VAL A 232 27.19 3.58 24.34
N LEU A 233 26.30 4.02 25.24
CA LEU A 233 25.53 3.13 26.11
C LEU A 233 24.72 2.11 25.30
N ASN A 234 24.01 2.55 24.26
CA ASN A 234 23.23 1.66 23.38
C ASN A 234 24.14 0.68 22.63
N ALA A 235 25.31 1.13 22.15
CA ALA A 235 26.28 0.27 21.49
C ALA A 235 26.87 -0.79 22.43
N LEU A 236 27.21 -0.42 23.68
CA LEU A 236 27.67 -1.34 24.72
C LEU A 236 26.59 -2.36 25.06
N CYS A 237 25.33 -1.92 25.19
CA CYS A 237 24.20 -2.82 25.44
C CYS A 237 23.95 -3.80 24.29
N ARG A 238 24.02 -3.36 23.03
CA ARG A 238 23.91 -4.24 21.85
C ARG A 238 25.03 -5.27 21.76
N LYS A 239 26.21 -4.95 22.27
CA LYS A 239 27.37 -5.86 22.34
C LYS A 239 27.40 -6.72 23.60
N LYS A 240 26.33 -6.71 24.42
CA LYS A 240 26.26 -7.45 25.70
C LYS A 240 27.40 -7.08 26.66
N GLN A 241 27.88 -5.83 26.61
CA GLN A 241 28.93 -5.31 27.50
C GLN A 241 28.29 -4.47 28.63
N ILE A 242 27.34 -5.07 29.34
CA ILE A 242 26.48 -4.35 30.30
C ILE A 242 27.25 -3.78 31.50
N ARG A 243 28.30 -4.46 31.96
CA ARG A 243 29.17 -3.93 33.04
C ARG A 243 29.84 -2.62 32.64
N GLU A 244 30.34 -2.53 31.41
CA GLU A 244 30.95 -1.31 30.90
C GLU A 244 29.89 -0.22 30.64
N ALA A 245 28.68 -0.60 30.22
CA ALA A 245 27.57 0.35 30.07
C ALA A 245 27.18 0.99 31.42
N TYR A 246 27.05 0.19 32.47
CA TYR A 246 26.76 0.71 33.81
C TYR A 246 27.93 1.53 34.36
N ARG A 247 29.19 1.09 34.16
CA ARG A 247 30.36 1.87 34.54
C ARG A 247 30.39 3.25 33.87
N LEU A 248 30.05 3.32 32.58
CA LEU A 248 29.95 4.58 31.84
C LEU A 248 28.83 5.48 32.41
N LEU A 249 27.69 4.90 32.78
CA LEU A 249 26.59 5.63 33.42
C LEU A 249 27.01 6.25 34.78
N CYS A 250 27.74 5.52 35.62
CA CYS A 250 28.30 6.05 36.87
C CYS A 250 29.38 7.11 36.62
N LEU A 251 30.21 6.90 35.59
CA LEU A 251 31.29 7.81 35.22
C LEU A 251 30.78 9.17 34.73
N MET A 252 29.62 9.21 34.07
CA MET A 252 28.94 10.47 33.73
C MET A 252 28.70 11.33 34.99
N ARG A 253 28.18 10.72 36.06
CA ARG A 253 27.92 11.38 37.35
C ARG A 253 29.22 11.91 37.96
N GLY A 254 30.27 11.09 37.99
CA GLY A 254 31.60 11.49 38.50
C GLY A 254 32.27 12.61 37.70
N ARG A 255 31.78 12.92 36.50
CA ARG A 255 32.29 13.98 35.61
C ARG A 255 31.40 15.21 35.55
N GLY A 256 30.42 15.33 36.46
CA GLY A 256 29.52 16.48 36.52
C GLY A 256 28.45 16.52 35.42
N VAL A 257 28.21 15.40 34.72
CA VAL A 257 27.11 15.26 33.76
C VAL A 257 26.03 14.38 34.38
N SER A 258 24.90 14.97 34.77
CA SER A 258 23.77 14.23 35.34
C SER A 258 23.13 13.33 34.28
N PRO A 259 23.11 11.99 34.47
CA PRO A 259 22.40 11.10 33.56
C PRO A 259 20.90 11.38 33.57
N ASP A 260 20.30 11.56 32.40
CA ASP A 260 18.85 11.72 32.25
C ASP A 260 18.14 10.35 32.12
N ILE A 261 16.81 10.41 32.00
CA ILE A 261 15.94 9.24 31.86
C ILE A 261 16.28 8.35 30.65
N VAL A 262 16.81 8.91 29.57
CA VAL A 262 17.18 8.17 28.35
C VAL A 262 18.42 7.31 28.62
N HIS A 263 19.39 7.83 29.37
CA HIS A 263 20.60 7.07 29.74
C HIS A 263 20.25 5.88 30.64
N TYR A 264 19.46 6.12 31.69
CA TYR A 264 19.00 5.06 32.60
C TYR A 264 18.17 4.00 31.87
N ASN A 265 17.17 4.40 31.07
CA ASN A 265 16.36 3.47 30.30
C ASN A 265 17.18 2.65 29.29
N THR A 266 18.21 3.24 28.68
CA THR A 266 19.09 2.50 27.76
C THR A 266 19.81 1.34 28.45
N VAL A 267 20.33 1.57 29.66
CA VAL A 267 21.01 0.54 30.45
C VAL A 267 20.02 -0.49 31.00
N ILE A 268 18.84 -0.06 31.46
CA ILE A 268 17.76 -0.94 31.96
C ILE A 268 17.26 -1.88 30.86
N VAL A 269 17.02 -1.37 29.63
CA VAL A 269 16.66 -2.19 28.46
C VAL A 269 17.78 -3.18 28.14
N GLY A 270 19.03 -2.73 28.17
CA GLY A 270 20.20 -3.59 27.94
C GLY A 270 20.29 -4.74 28.95
N MET A 271 20.15 -4.44 30.24
CA MET A 271 20.16 -5.43 31.32
C MET A 271 19.01 -6.44 31.21
N CYS A 272 17.80 -5.98 30.90
CA CYS A 272 16.65 -6.87 30.72
C CYS A 272 16.84 -7.80 29.51
N ARG A 273 17.39 -7.31 28.40
CA ARG A 273 17.70 -8.13 27.21
C ARG A 273 18.80 -9.16 27.42
N GLU A 274 19.72 -8.91 28.35
CA GLU A 274 20.76 -9.87 28.74
C GLU A 274 20.27 -10.88 29.79
N GLY A 275 19.00 -10.82 30.19
CA GLY A 275 18.45 -11.71 31.24
C GLY A 275 18.91 -11.34 32.66
N ARG A 276 19.27 -10.06 32.90
CA ARG A 276 19.70 -9.55 34.21
C ARG A 276 18.74 -8.49 34.78
N PRO A 277 17.43 -8.74 34.87
CA PRO A 277 16.45 -7.74 35.30
C PRO A 277 16.59 -7.34 36.78
N LEU A 278 17.18 -8.20 37.64
CA LEU A 278 17.46 -7.85 39.04
C LEU A 278 18.49 -6.74 39.17
N ASP A 279 19.50 -6.72 38.29
CA ASP A 279 20.46 -5.63 38.26
C ASP A 279 19.82 -4.37 37.69
N ALA A 280 18.88 -4.50 36.73
CA ALA A 280 18.07 -3.38 36.25
C ALA A 280 17.23 -2.74 37.38
N CYS A 281 16.71 -3.54 38.31
CA CYS A 281 15.99 -3.04 39.50
C CYS A 281 16.89 -2.19 40.40
N LYS A 282 18.17 -2.56 40.56
CA LYS A 282 19.15 -1.76 41.30
C LYS A 282 19.43 -0.44 40.59
N VAL A 283 19.56 -0.46 39.26
CA VAL A 283 19.73 0.77 38.46
C VAL A 283 18.53 1.71 38.61
N ILE A 284 17.30 1.19 38.78
CA ILE A 284 16.12 2.02 39.09
C ILE A 284 16.21 2.66 40.47
N ALA A 285 16.79 1.98 41.46
CA ALA A 285 17.05 2.58 42.77
C ALA A 285 18.11 3.70 42.66
N ASP A 286 19.21 3.45 41.95
CA ASP A 286 20.26 4.45 41.69
C ASP A 286 19.71 5.68 40.92
N MET A 287 18.74 5.45 40.01
CA MET A 287 18.05 6.48 39.26
C MET A 287 17.28 7.43 40.19
N ARG A 288 16.54 6.87 41.16
CA ARG A 288 15.79 7.63 42.18
C ARG A 288 16.72 8.41 43.11
N GLU A 289 17.83 7.80 43.54
CA GLU A 289 18.87 8.47 44.33
C GLU A 289 19.55 9.64 43.59
N SER A 290 19.42 9.69 42.27
CA SER A 290 19.96 10.76 41.42
C SER A 290 18.93 11.84 41.07
N GLU A 291 17.81 11.90 41.79
CA GLU A 291 16.69 12.81 41.51
C GLU A 291 16.10 12.63 40.09
N CYS A 292 16.24 11.45 39.50
CA CYS A 292 15.65 11.10 38.21
C CYS A 292 14.48 10.13 38.45
N GLU A 293 13.25 10.53 38.09
CA GLU A 293 12.07 9.68 38.33
C GLU A 293 11.82 8.68 37.19
N PRO A 294 11.54 7.40 37.50
CA PRO A 294 11.13 6.40 36.51
C PRO A 294 9.87 6.81 35.74
N ASN A 295 9.84 6.59 34.42
CA ASN A 295 8.66 6.84 33.58
C ASN A 295 8.00 5.54 33.11
N VAL A 296 6.92 5.67 32.32
CA VAL A 296 6.18 4.55 31.71
C VAL A 296 7.11 3.55 30.99
N VAL A 297 8.12 4.04 30.28
CA VAL A 297 9.09 3.21 29.56
C VAL A 297 9.97 2.41 30.53
N THR A 298 10.40 3.03 31.63
CA THR A 298 11.18 2.37 32.70
C THR A 298 10.40 1.19 33.30
N TYR A 299 9.16 1.42 33.72
CA TYR A 299 8.30 0.37 34.31
C TYR A 299 7.96 -0.73 33.31
N THR A 300 7.54 -0.37 32.10
CA THR A 300 7.21 -1.35 31.04
C THR A 300 8.40 -2.26 30.74
N THR A 301 9.61 -1.70 30.67
CA THR A 301 10.83 -2.45 30.36
C THR A 301 11.18 -3.43 31.48
N VAL A 302 11.16 -2.99 32.73
CA VAL A 302 11.56 -3.85 33.86
C VAL A 302 10.53 -4.93 34.13
N VAL A 303 9.22 -4.63 34.02
CA VAL A 303 8.15 -5.63 34.19
C VAL A 303 8.28 -6.73 33.14
N ASN A 304 8.42 -6.36 31.86
CA ASN A 304 8.62 -7.36 30.79
C ASN A 304 9.91 -8.16 31.00
N GLY A 305 11.02 -7.51 31.38
CA GLY A 305 12.30 -8.19 31.65
C GLY A 305 12.23 -9.19 32.82
N LEU A 306 11.52 -8.83 33.89
CA LEU A 306 11.26 -9.69 35.04
C LEU A 306 10.38 -10.89 34.66
N CYS A 307 9.32 -10.68 33.88
CA CYS A 307 8.46 -11.76 33.37
C CYS A 307 9.21 -12.74 32.47
N VAL A 308 10.07 -12.26 31.57
CA VAL A 308 10.90 -13.13 30.71
C VAL A 308 11.89 -13.96 31.53
N SER A 309 12.35 -13.44 32.68
CA SER A 309 13.32 -14.12 33.54
C SER A 309 12.70 -14.96 34.66
N GLY A 310 11.38 -15.14 34.66
CA GLY A 310 10.70 -15.98 35.66
C GLY A 310 10.41 -15.29 37.00
N LEU A 311 10.65 -13.99 37.13
CA LEU A 311 10.60 -13.25 38.41
C LEU A 311 9.29 -12.48 38.57
N TYR A 312 8.17 -13.21 38.58
CA TYR A 312 6.82 -12.65 38.44
C TYR A 312 6.36 -11.82 39.63
N ASP A 313 6.66 -12.23 40.87
CA ASP A 313 6.25 -11.49 42.08
C ASP A 313 6.83 -10.06 42.10
N LYS A 314 8.07 -9.91 41.60
CA LYS A 314 8.69 -8.59 41.43
C LYS A 314 8.08 -7.82 40.28
N ALA A 315 7.73 -8.51 39.19
CA ALA A 315 7.09 -7.88 38.02
C ALA A 315 5.72 -7.28 38.41
N GLU A 316 4.94 -8.00 39.21
CA GLU A 316 3.69 -7.53 39.78
C GLU A 316 3.90 -6.33 40.71
N ALA A 317 4.87 -6.38 41.63
CA ALA A 317 5.16 -5.25 42.52
C ALA A 317 5.53 -3.96 41.75
N TYR A 318 6.28 -4.07 40.64
CA TYR A 318 6.59 -2.93 39.77
C TYR A 318 5.40 -2.45 38.95
N LEU A 319 4.49 -3.34 38.54
CA LEU A 319 3.21 -2.96 37.92
C LEU A 319 2.32 -2.20 38.91
N ASP A 320 2.25 -2.63 40.16
CA ASP A 320 1.52 -1.93 41.22
C ASP A 320 2.12 -0.56 41.53
N ASP A 321 3.45 -0.46 41.56
CA ASP A 321 4.14 0.83 41.71
C ASP A 321 3.86 1.77 40.53
N MET A 322 3.81 1.24 39.31
CA MET A 322 3.43 1.99 38.11
C MET A 322 2.02 2.57 38.22
N VAL A 323 1.03 1.73 38.58
CA VAL A 323 -0.38 2.15 38.75
C VAL A 323 -0.53 3.15 39.89
N ARG A 324 0.13 2.91 41.04
CA ARG A 324 0.06 3.81 42.21
C ARG A 324 0.62 5.20 41.91
N LYS A 325 1.63 5.30 41.04
CA LYS A 325 2.18 6.58 40.57
C LYS A 325 1.32 7.26 39.50
N GLY A 326 0.13 6.72 39.18
CA GLY A 326 -0.81 7.30 38.22
C GLY A 326 -0.44 7.04 36.76
N PHE A 327 0.50 6.12 36.48
CA PHE A 327 0.80 5.73 35.12
C PHE A 327 -0.20 4.67 34.65
N VAL A 328 -0.75 4.87 33.45
CA VAL A 328 -1.61 3.88 32.79
C VAL A 328 -0.72 2.80 32.17
N PRO A 329 -0.78 1.53 32.62
CA PRO A 329 0.03 0.47 32.03
C PRO A 329 -0.43 0.17 30.61
N HIS A 330 0.51 0.01 29.69
CA HIS A 330 0.20 -0.44 28.34
C HIS A 330 -0.20 -1.93 28.36
N PHE A 331 -1.08 -2.37 27.44
CA PHE A 331 -1.62 -3.74 27.45
C PHE A 331 -0.54 -4.83 27.47
N SER A 332 0.61 -4.55 26.86
CA SER A 332 1.73 -5.49 26.75
C SER A 332 2.35 -5.83 28.11
N VAL A 333 2.22 -4.93 29.09
CA VAL A 333 2.67 -5.12 30.47
C VAL A 333 1.77 -6.12 31.18
N PHE A 334 0.45 -5.92 31.11
CA PHE A 334 -0.55 -6.87 31.64
C PHE A 334 -0.42 -8.25 30.99
N HIS A 335 -0.31 -8.31 29.66
CA HIS A 335 -0.12 -9.57 28.94
C HIS A 335 1.11 -10.34 29.42
N SER A 336 2.23 -9.64 29.62
CA SER A 336 3.49 -10.25 30.03
C SER A 336 3.45 -10.78 31.47
N VAL A 337 2.79 -10.07 32.38
CA VAL A 337 2.55 -10.54 33.77
C VAL A 337 1.58 -11.73 33.78
N ILE A 338 0.48 -11.66 33.03
CA ILE A 338 -0.51 -12.74 32.92
C ILE A 338 0.11 -14.01 32.35
N LYS A 339 0.78 -13.91 31.19
CA LYS A 339 1.49 -15.03 30.56
C LYS A 339 2.52 -15.63 31.50
N GLY A 340 3.19 -14.78 32.27
CA GLY A 340 4.15 -15.18 33.29
C GLY A 340 3.53 -15.97 34.44
N CYS A 341 2.46 -15.45 35.04
CA CYS A 341 1.71 -16.13 36.10
C CYS A 341 1.18 -17.49 35.61
N CYS A 342 0.68 -17.54 34.37
CA CYS A 342 0.24 -18.78 33.72
C CYS A 342 1.38 -19.81 33.56
N ALA A 343 2.61 -19.37 33.27
CA ALA A 343 3.75 -20.24 33.09
C ALA A 343 4.24 -20.90 34.40
N VAL A 344 3.94 -20.30 35.56
CA VAL A 344 4.29 -20.83 36.90
C VAL A 344 3.11 -21.55 37.56
N GLY A 345 1.98 -21.70 36.86
CA GLY A 345 0.77 -22.31 37.42
C GLY A 345 0.06 -21.42 38.44
N LYS A 346 0.40 -20.13 38.52
CA LYS A 346 -0.27 -19.15 39.37
C LYS A 346 -1.54 -18.60 38.71
N VAL A 347 -2.47 -19.51 38.41
CA VAL A 347 -3.68 -19.24 37.61
C VAL A 347 -4.58 -18.18 38.25
N ASN A 348 -4.73 -18.19 39.58
CA ASN A 348 -5.60 -17.23 40.28
C ASN A 348 -5.03 -15.80 40.24
N GLU A 349 -3.71 -15.65 40.32
CA GLU A 349 -3.03 -14.36 40.17
C GLU A 349 -3.14 -13.86 38.73
N ALA A 350 -3.00 -14.75 37.74
CA ALA A 350 -3.21 -14.44 36.32
C ALA A 350 -4.66 -13.95 36.05
N ALA A 351 -5.64 -14.62 36.65
CA ALA A 351 -7.06 -14.24 36.54
C ALA A 351 -7.34 -12.89 37.22
N GLY A 352 -6.82 -12.64 38.42
CA GLY A 352 -6.95 -11.35 39.10
C GLY A 352 -6.30 -10.20 38.31
N MET A 353 -5.18 -10.47 37.65
CA MET A 353 -4.51 -9.51 36.78
C MET A 353 -5.32 -9.21 35.50
N MET A 354 -6.04 -10.21 34.98
CA MET A 354 -6.97 -10.03 33.86
C MET A 354 -8.18 -9.19 34.26
N THR A 355 -8.74 -9.40 35.45
CA THR A 355 -9.83 -8.57 35.99
C THR A 355 -9.38 -7.12 36.15
N ARG A 356 -8.19 -6.88 36.73
CA ARG A 356 -7.65 -5.51 36.85
C ARG A 356 -7.42 -4.83 35.48
N MET A 357 -7.01 -5.60 34.46
CA MET A 357 -6.89 -5.08 33.10
C MET A 357 -8.26 -4.62 32.56
N LEU A 358 -9.30 -5.41 32.79
CA LEU A 358 -10.68 -5.09 32.40
C LEU A 358 -11.26 -3.89 33.18
N ASP A 359 -11.02 -3.82 34.50
CA ASP A 359 -11.49 -2.71 35.36
C ASP A 359 -10.90 -1.35 34.96
N LEU A 360 -9.71 -1.35 34.35
CA LEU A 360 -9.07 -0.16 33.79
C LEU A 360 -9.58 0.17 32.37
N GLY A 361 -10.61 -0.52 31.88
CA GLY A 361 -11.19 -0.34 30.55
C GLY A 361 -10.33 -0.90 29.42
N MET A 362 -9.38 -1.81 29.71
CA MET A 362 -8.45 -2.36 28.73
C MET A 362 -8.89 -3.76 28.28
N VAL A 363 -9.03 -3.96 26.98
CA VAL A 363 -9.47 -5.24 26.40
C VAL A 363 -8.28 -6.21 26.27
N PRO A 364 -8.32 -7.42 26.85
CA PRO A 364 -7.26 -8.42 26.70
C PRO A 364 -7.19 -8.96 25.27
N HIS A 365 -5.98 -8.99 24.68
CA HIS A 365 -5.76 -9.61 23.37
C HIS A 365 -5.97 -11.13 23.40
N GLY A 366 -6.26 -11.72 22.24
CA GLY A 366 -6.46 -13.17 22.09
C GLY A 366 -5.29 -14.04 22.59
N GLU A 367 -4.06 -13.54 22.55
CA GLU A 367 -2.89 -14.25 23.13
C GLU A 367 -2.91 -14.29 24.67
N THR A 368 -3.45 -13.25 25.32
CA THR A 368 -3.66 -13.19 26.78
C THR A 368 -4.71 -14.21 27.19
N TRP A 369 -5.85 -14.25 26.47
CA TRP A 369 -6.90 -15.25 26.63
C TRP A 369 -6.37 -16.67 26.46
N SER A 370 -5.65 -16.91 25.36
CA SER A 370 -5.06 -18.22 25.05
C SER A 370 -4.07 -18.69 26.12
N SER A 371 -3.34 -17.76 26.76
CA SER A 371 -2.38 -18.09 27.82
C SER A 371 -3.07 -18.49 29.13
N ILE A 372 -4.15 -17.82 29.52
CA ILE A 372 -4.95 -18.18 30.70
C ILE A 372 -5.71 -19.49 30.46
N ILE A 373 -6.40 -19.62 29.33
CA ILE A 373 -7.17 -20.82 29.00
C ILE A 373 -6.28 -22.05 29.00
N ARG A 374 -5.10 -21.97 28.37
CA ARG A 374 -4.14 -23.08 28.36
C ARG A 374 -3.67 -23.45 29.78
N SER A 375 -3.42 -22.46 30.63
CA SER A 375 -2.95 -22.64 32.00
C SER A 375 -4.02 -23.31 32.88
N VAL A 376 -5.28 -22.89 32.75
CA VAL A 376 -6.42 -23.51 33.46
C VAL A 376 -6.66 -24.94 32.98
N CYS A 377 -6.46 -25.21 31.69
CA CYS A 377 -6.60 -26.55 31.11
C CYS A 377 -5.45 -27.51 31.48
N SER A 378 -4.28 -27.00 31.84
CA SER A 378 -3.10 -27.81 32.22
C SER A 378 -3.03 -28.22 33.69
N ASP A 379 -3.87 -27.66 34.57
CA ASP A 379 -3.97 -28.10 35.98
C ASP A 379 -4.61 -29.49 36.07
N GLU A 380 -4.22 -30.36 37.01
CA GLU A 380 -4.81 -31.73 37.16
C GLU A 380 -6.19 -31.74 37.86
N ASP A 381 -6.75 -30.56 38.15
CA ASP A 381 -8.03 -30.43 38.85
C ASP A 381 -9.23 -30.98 38.04
N ASN A 382 -10.29 -31.36 38.77
CA ASN A 382 -11.55 -31.86 38.23
C ASN A 382 -12.17 -30.89 37.20
N VAL A 383 -12.80 -31.45 36.16
CA VAL A 383 -13.44 -30.73 35.04
C VAL A 383 -14.41 -29.66 35.52
N GLU A 384 -15.11 -29.91 36.62
CA GLU A 384 -16.11 -28.99 37.18
C GLU A 384 -15.48 -27.77 37.87
N THR A 385 -14.36 -27.95 38.57
CA THR A 385 -13.55 -26.85 39.10
C THR A 385 -12.88 -26.03 38.01
N LYS A 386 -12.42 -26.68 36.92
CA LYS A 386 -11.92 -25.99 35.71
C LYS A 386 -13.02 -25.17 35.05
N LEU A 387 -14.21 -25.74 34.88
CA LEU A 387 -15.37 -25.05 34.33
C LEU A 387 -15.81 -23.86 35.19
N SER A 388 -15.75 -23.95 36.52
CA SER A 388 -16.09 -22.83 37.42
C SER A 388 -15.08 -21.68 37.39
N ARG A 389 -13.77 -21.97 37.29
CA ARG A 389 -12.71 -20.98 37.12
C ARG A 389 -12.75 -20.36 35.72
N ILE A 390 -13.00 -21.17 34.70
CA ILE A 390 -13.27 -20.74 33.33
C ILE A 390 -14.51 -19.84 33.36
N GLN A 391 -15.66 -20.24 33.89
CA GLN A 391 -16.89 -19.42 33.96
C GLN A 391 -16.72 -18.12 34.76
N LYS A 392 -15.87 -18.09 35.80
CA LYS A 392 -15.54 -16.86 36.54
C LYS A 392 -14.66 -15.90 35.71
N VAL A 393 -13.88 -16.43 34.76
CA VAL A 393 -12.99 -15.68 33.86
C VAL A 393 -13.64 -15.43 32.47
N THR A 394 -14.63 -16.22 32.06
CA THR A 394 -15.26 -16.25 30.73
C THR A 394 -16.75 -15.88 30.75
N ARG A 395 -17.15 -14.98 31.66
CA ARG A 395 -18.33 -14.16 31.38
C ARG A 395 -18.20 -13.43 30.04
N ASP A 396 -16.98 -13.24 29.51
CA ASP A 396 -16.74 -12.75 28.15
C ASP A 396 -16.00 -13.74 27.20
N ASN A 397 -16.77 -14.44 26.35
CA ASN A 397 -16.53 -14.98 25.01
C ASN A 397 -15.49 -16.02 24.54
N SER A 398 -16.02 -17.12 23.98
CA SER A 398 -15.52 -17.75 22.73
C SER A 398 -16.64 -18.32 21.82
N TYR A 399 -16.99 -17.65 20.73
CA TYR A 399 -17.84 -16.47 20.88
C TYR A 399 -18.98 -16.91 21.81
N SER A 400 -18.82 -16.73 23.13
CA SER A 400 -19.82 -17.18 24.10
C SER A 400 -21.17 -16.55 23.75
N ASP A 401 -22.20 -16.85 24.54
CA ASP A 401 -23.34 -15.94 24.68
C ASP A 401 -22.91 -14.47 24.68
N THR A 402 -21.70 -14.14 25.15
CA THR A 402 -21.14 -12.82 25.04
C THR A 402 -20.82 -12.28 23.64
N MET A 403 -20.78 -12.98 22.49
CA MET A 403 -20.52 -12.32 21.17
C MET A 403 -21.85 -11.90 20.58
N LEU A 404 -22.88 -12.66 20.95
CA LEU A 404 -24.25 -12.22 20.91
C LEU A 404 -24.46 -11.11 21.96
N GLU A 405 -23.86 -11.14 23.16
CA GLU A 405 -23.91 -10.01 24.10
C GLU A 405 -23.03 -8.83 23.67
N LEU A 406 -21.94 -8.99 22.92
CA LEU A 406 -21.13 -7.90 22.37
C LEU A 406 -21.83 -7.28 21.18
N LEU A 407 -22.60 -8.06 20.42
CA LEU A 407 -23.53 -7.54 19.44
C LEU A 407 -24.68 -6.80 20.15
N LEU A 408 -25.20 -7.33 21.26
CA LEU A 408 -26.21 -6.66 22.10
C LEU A 408 -25.64 -5.43 22.80
N PHE A 409 -24.38 -5.43 23.26
CA PHE A 409 -23.67 -4.33 23.92
C PHE A 409 -23.22 -3.31 22.89
N ALA A 410 -22.85 -3.70 21.67
CA ALA A 410 -22.62 -2.76 20.58
C ALA A 410 -23.94 -2.16 20.09
N LEU A 411 -25.04 -2.92 20.10
CA LEU A 411 -26.40 -2.41 19.87
C LEU A 411 -26.89 -1.54 21.03
N GLU A 412 -26.48 -1.82 22.26
CA GLU A 412 -26.83 -1.07 23.48
C GLU A 412 -25.96 0.19 23.62
N ASP A 413 -24.67 0.15 23.29
CA ASP A 413 -23.78 1.30 23.16
C ASP A 413 -24.18 2.15 21.96
N LEU A 414 -24.52 1.55 20.82
CA LEU A 414 -25.10 2.28 19.69
C LEU A 414 -26.42 2.90 20.11
N LYS A 415 -27.30 2.19 20.82
CA LYS A 415 -28.55 2.74 21.38
C LYS A 415 -28.27 3.84 22.40
N MET A 416 -27.23 3.75 23.24
CA MET A 416 -26.87 4.77 24.24
C MET A 416 -26.21 5.99 23.59
N VAL A 417 -25.41 5.81 22.55
CA VAL A 417 -24.82 6.87 21.72
C VAL A 417 -25.91 7.56 20.92
N LEU A 418 -26.81 6.81 20.29
CA LEU A 418 -27.98 7.31 19.58
C LEU A 418 -28.93 8.05 20.55
N LYS A 419 -29.19 7.51 21.75
CA LYS A 419 -29.97 8.15 22.83
C LYS A 419 -29.30 9.40 23.41
N SER A 420 -27.96 9.44 23.46
CA SER A 420 -27.19 10.65 23.81
C SER A 420 -27.20 11.72 22.71
N GLN A 421 -27.62 11.35 21.50
CA GLN A 421 -27.75 12.23 20.33
C GLN A 421 -29.21 12.38 19.85
N GLU A 422 -30.19 12.01 20.68
CA GLU A 422 -31.64 12.08 20.38
C GLU A 422 -32.01 11.40 19.03
N SER A 423 -31.35 10.28 18.72
CA SER A 423 -31.56 9.42 17.55
C SER A 423 -32.06 8.05 17.98
N ASP A 424 -32.95 7.41 17.20
CA ASP A 424 -33.52 6.12 17.59
C ASP A 424 -33.31 4.96 16.61
N LEU A 425 -32.61 5.10 15.46
CA LEU A 425 -32.29 3.91 14.65
C LEU A 425 -31.28 4.11 13.50
N LEU A 426 -30.33 3.17 13.37
CA LEU A 426 -29.50 2.96 12.17
C LEU A 426 -29.68 1.50 11.69
N ILE A 427 -30.21 1.29 10.49
CA ILE A 427 -30.29 -0.06 9.89
C ILE A 427 -28.99 -0.33 9.13
N GLY A 428 -28.09 -1.12 9.71
CA GLY A 428 -26.83 -1.56 9.10
C GLY A 428 -26.71 -3.10 9.08
N LEU A 429 -26.68 -3.66 7.86
CA LEU A 429 -26.26 -5.02 7.47
C LEU A 429 -26.64 -6.18 8.44
N GLY A 430 -27.88 -6.64 8.30
CA GLY A 430 -28.38 -7.95 8.73
C GLY A 430 -29.53 -8.36 7.80
N ASN A 431 -30.03 -9.61 7.85
CA ASN A 431 -31.22 -10.02 7.09
C ASN A 431 -32.36 -9.05 7.40
N ALA A 432 -32.59 -8.12 6.48
CA ALA A 432 -33.35 -6.93 6.80
C ALA A 432 -34.85 -7.22 6.87
N GLU A 433 -35.31 -8.40 6.43
CA GLU A 433 -36.70 -8.86 6.59
C GLU A 433 -37.13 -8.97 8.07
N ASP A 434 -36.19 -9.24 8.99
CA ASP A 434 -36.51 -9.54 10.40
C ASP A 434 -36.40 -8.31 11.30
N VAL A 435 -35.54 -7.39 10.89
CA VAL A 435 -35.41 -6.06 11.48
C VAL A 435 -36.71 -5.27 11.20
N VAL A 436 -37.30 -5.46 10.02
CA VAL A 436 -38.52 -4.77 9.56
C VAL A 436 -39.76 -5.17 10.33
N LEU A 437 -39.90 -6.45 10.67
CA LEU A 437 -41.04 -6.92 11.46
C LEU A 437 -40.98 -6.48 12.94
N LYS A 438 -39.81 -6.06 13.44
CA LYS A 438 -39.65 -5.53 14.80
C LYS A 438 -39.66 -3.99 14.89
N ILE A 439 -39.59 -3.26 13.77
CA ILE A 439 -39.63 -1.77 13.73
C ILE A 439 -41.05 -1.27 13.40
N VAL A 440 -41.96 -1.37 14.36
CA VAL A 440 -43.30 -0.73 14.27
C VAL A 440 -43.38 0.53 15.12
N GLN A 441 -42.24 1.02 15.64
CA GLN A 441 -42.24 2.00 16.73
C GLN A 441 -41.33 3.24 16.52
N ALA A 442 -40.49 3.33 15.48
CA ALA A 442 -39.65 4.54 15.25
C ALA A 442 -40.37 5.63 14.44
N GLY A 443 -40.19 6.92 14.75
CA GLY A 443 -40.78 8.05 13.98
C GLY A 443 -40.02 8.41 12.70
N LEU A 444 -38.71 8.14 12.66
CA LEU A 444 -37.80 8.39 11.53
C LEU A 444 -36.82 7.22 11.41
N ILE A 445 -36.61 6.71 10.20
CA ILE A 445 -35.71 5.57 9.93
C ILE A 445 -34.57 6.05 9.02
N PHE A 446 -33.34 6.09 9.55
CA PHE A 446 -32.17 6.48 8.74
C PHE A 446 -31.52 5.27 8.08
N THR A 447 -31.30 5.34 6.77
CA THR A 447 -30.68 4.27 5.97
C THR A 447 -29.57 4.83 5.10
N GLU A 448 -28.35 4.26 5.08
CA GLU A 448 -27.34 4.72 4.12
C GLU A 448 -27.80 4.45 2.68
N GLU A 449 -27.49 5.35 1.73
CA GLU A 449 -27.74 5.12 0.30
C GLU A 449 -26.84 3.97 -0.22
N GLU A 450 -27.26 2.74 0.03
CA GLU A 450 -26.52 1.56 -0.38
C GLU A 450 -26.82 1.18 -1.84
N VAL A 451 -25.77 0.67 -2.48
CA VAL A 451 -25.80 0.27 -3.89
C VAL A 451 -26.04 -1.23 -4.03
N GLU A 452 -26.31 -1.99 -2.98
CA GLU A 452 -26.54 -3.43 -3.11
C GLU A 452 -28.00 -3.75 -3.39
N TYR A 453 -28.24 -4.56 -4.43
CA TYR A 453 -29.58 -4.90 -4.90
C TYR A 453 -30.45 -5.54 -3.81
N ARG A 454 -29.88 -6.46 -3.02
CA ARG A 454 -30.61 -7.13 -1.93
C ARG A 454 -31.06 -6.14 -0.86
N VAL A 455 -30.18 -5.26 -0.42
CA VAL A 455 -30.49 -4.28 0.62
C VAL A 455 -31.57 -3.31 0.13
N ARG A 456 -31.50 -2.84 -1.12
CA ARG A 456 -32.55 -2.00 -1.71
C ARG A 456 -33.90 -2.70 -1.83
N ASN A 457 -33.93 -3.96 -2.24
CA ASN A 457 -35.17 -4.74 -2.28
C ASN A 457 -35.78 -4.87 -0.88
N VAL A 458 -34.95 -5.07 0.13
CA VAL A 458 -35.45 -5.09 1.49
C VAL A 458 -35.99 -3.72 1.87
N LEU A 459 -35.24 -2.63 1.64
CA LEU A 459 -35.71 -1.25 1.86
C LEU A 459 -37.07 -0.97 1.20
N ALA A 460 -37.25 -1.35 -0.07
CA ALA A 460 -38.53 -1.21 -0.77
C ALA A 460 -39.63 -2.07 -0.14
N SER A 461 -39.29 -3.27 0.35
CA SER A 461 -40.23 -4.13 1.08
C SER A 461 -40.60 -3.54 2.44
N VAL A 462 -39.67 -2.87 3.11
CA VAL A 462 -39.90 -2.09 4.35
C VAL A 462 -40.86 -0.95 4.04
N GLU A 463 -40.55 -0.12 3.05
CA GLU A 463 -41.39 1.00 2.63
C GLU A 463 -42.80 0.55 2.28
N SER A 464 -42.92 -0.53 1.50
CA SER A 464 -44.22 -1.09 1.14
C SER A 464 -44.98 -1.62 2.37
N SER A 465 -44.30 -2.33 3.27
CA SER A 465 -44.89 -2.85 4.51
C SER A 465 -45.34 -1.72 5.43
N LEU A 466 -44.52 -0.68 5.59
CA LEU A 466 -44.85 0.52 6.38
C LEU A 466 -46.00 1.29 5.75
N SER A 467 -46.06 1.43 4.42
CA SER A 467 -47.15 2.13 3.73
C SER A 467 -48.51 1.43 3.89
N ASN A 468 -48.51 0.11 4.11
CA ASN A 468 -49.70 -0.72 4.30
C ASN A 468 -50.10 -0.92 5.78
N ALA A 469 -49.26 -0.49 6.72
CA ALA A 469 -49.49 -0.65 8.16
C ALA A 469 -50.27 0.53 8.75
N SER A 470 -51.17 0.26 9.70
CA SER A 470 -51.89 1.29 10.45
C SER A 470 -51.17 1.60 11.76
N PHE A 471 -50.65 2.82 11.91
CA PHE A 471 -49.91 3.23 13.10
C PHE A 471 -50.83 3.92 14.10
N ALA A 472 -50.70 3.58 15.39
CA ALA A 472 -51.52 4.14 16.46
C ALA A 472 -51.24 5.64 16.74
N TRP A 473 -50.11 6.18 16.24
CA TRP A 473 -49.61 7.54 16.52
C TRP A 473 -49.69 8.50 15.32
N GLY A 474 -50.32 8.12 14.21
CA GLY A 474 -50.48 8.97 13.02
C GLY A 474 -49.71 8.45 11.79
N ASN A 475 -48.96 9.33 11.12
CA ASN A 475 -48.27 9.04 9.86
C ASN A 475 -47.23 7.90 9.99
N PRO A 476 -46.97 7.15 8.89
CA PRO A 476 -45.90 6.14 8.87
C PRO A 476 -44.52 6.77 9.16
N PRO A 477 -43.56 5.97 9.67
CA PRO A 477 -42.18 6.41 9.86
C PRO A 477 -41.60 6.95 8.55
N GLU A 478 -40.96 8.12 8.59
CA GLU A 478 -40.28 8.66 7.42
C GLU A 478 -38.91 7.99 7.25
N ILE A 479 -38.67 7.34 6.11
CA ILE A 479 -37.35 6.77 5.79
C ILE A 479 -36.47 7.86 5.19
N VAL A 480 -35.41 8.23 5.91
CA VAL A 480 -34.43 9.23 5.47
C VAL A 480 -33.17 8.51 4.98
N VAL A 481 -32.92 8.64 3.69
CA VAL A 481 -31.69 8.12 3.09
C VAL A 481 -30.52 9.03 3.47
N TRP A 482 -29.61 8.53 4.30
CA TRP A 482 -28.35 9.20 4.60
C TRP A 482 -27.47 9.19 3.34
N ASN A 483 -27.34 10.37 2.72
CA ASN A 483 -26.48 10.57 1.56
C ASN A 483 -25.09 11.08 1.98
N ALA A 484 -24.06 10.26 1.70
CA ALA A 484 -22.66 10.59 1.91
C ALA A 484 -21.91 10.93 0.60
N SER A 485 -22.63 11.26 -0.47
CA SER A 485 -22.06 11.60 -1.78
C SER A 485 -21.15 12.82 -1.69
N LEU A 486 -20.07 12.76 -2.45
CA LEU A 486 -19.16 13.88 -2.64
C LEU A 486 -19.82 15.00 -3.47
N TYR A 487 -20.66 14.62 -4.43
CA TYR A 487 -21.36 15.54 -5.32
C TYR A 487 -22.85 15.63 -4.99
N ASP A 488 -23.40 16.83 -5.06
CA ASP A 488 -24.83 17.07 -5.00
C ASP A 488 -25.46 16.77 -6.36
N TYR A 489 -26.19 15.65 -6.44
CA TYR A 489 -26.97 15.26 -7.61
C TYR A 489 -28.43 15.09 -7.20
N LYS A 490 -29.35 15.66 -8.01
CA LYS A 490 -30.78 15.61 -7.71
C LYS A 490 -31.44 14.30 -8.11
N ASN A 491 -30.94 13.64 -9.16
CA ASN A 491 -31.50 12.40 -9.68
C ASN A 491 -30.41 11.51 -10.30
N PRO A 492 -30.25 10.24 -9.86
CA PRO A 492 -29.31 9.30 -10.48
C PRO A 492 -29.51 9.11 -11.99
N ARG A 493 -30.74 9.32 -12.50
CA ARG A 493 -31.05 9.16 -13.94
C ARG A 493 -30.38 10.22 -14.81
N GLU A 494 -30.12 11.41 -14.25
CA GLU A 494 -29.54 12.56 -14.97
C GLU A 494 -28.01 12.51 -15.01
N LEU A 495 -27.38 11.61 -14.23
CA LEU A 495 -25.93 11.45 -14.23
C LEU A 495 -25.41 11.00 -15.60
N SER A 496 -24.32 11.59 -16.07
CA SER A 496 -23.67 11.14 -17.31
C SER A 496 -23.20 9.68 -17.21
N THR A 497 -23.26 8.95 -18.34
CA THR A 497 -22.67 7.61 -18.48
C THR A 497 -21.15 7.64 -18.71
N SER A 498 -20.56 8.82 -18.99
CA SER A 498 -19.14 8.98 -19.28
C SER A 498 -18.44 9.82 -18.22
N TYR A 499 -17.34 9.30 -17.67
CA TYR A 499 -16.57 10.00 -16.65
C TYR A 499 -16.08 11.38 -17.12
N ASN A 500 -15.66 11.50 -18.38
CA ASN A 500 -15.20 12.78 -18.93
C ASN A 500 -16.32 13.82 -19.03
N GLN A 501 -17.55 13.38 -19.32
CA GLN A 501 -18.70 14.28 -19.40
C GLN A 501 -19.16 14.65 -17.99
N PHE A 502 -19.19 13.69 -17.07
CA PHE A 502 -19.40 13.95 -15.65
C PHE A 502 -18.42 15.00 -15.08
N LEU A 503 -17.13 14.91 -15.39
CA LEU A 503 -16.15 15.93 -14.99
C LEU A 503 -16.43 17.32 -15.60
N LYS A 504 -17.02 17.38 -16.81
CA LYS A 504 -17.39 18.65 -17.45
C LYS A 504 -18.65 19.28 -16.84
N GLU A 505 -19.53 18.48 -16.25
CA GLU A 505 -20.78 18.93 -15.63
C GLU A 505 -20.53 19.77 -14.37
N LYS A 506 -19.34 19.68 -13.75
CA LYS A 506 -18.92 20.48 -12.59
C LYS A 506 -19.99 20.52 -11.48
N LEU A 507 -20.54 19.36 -11.14
CA LEU A 507 -21.55 19.24 -10.10
C LEU A 507 -21.04 19.88 -8.79
N PRO A 508 -21.90 20.63 -8.08
CA PRO A 508 -21.53 21.23 -6.81
C PRO A 508 -21.12 20.12 -5.83
N MET A 509 -20.01 20.34 -5.12
CA MET A 509 -19.55 19.38 -4.10
C MET A 509 -20.21 19.69 -2.77
N ASN A 510 -20.63 18.63 -2.09
CA ASN A 510 -21.15 18.73 -0.73
C ASN A 510 -20.00 19.07 0.22
N THR A 511 -20.16 20.12 1.02
CA THR A 511 -19.24 20.39 2.12
C THR A 511 -19.31 19.25 3.13
N PRO A 512 -18.22 18.97 3.88
CA PRO A 512 -18.30 18.03 4.99
C PRO A 512 -19.37 18.53 5.95
N LEU A 513 -20.44 17.76 6.12
CA LEU A 513 -21.46 18.06 7.13
C LEU A 513 -20.76 18.09 8.49
N ALA A 514 -21.01 19.14 9.28
CA ALA A 514 -20.81 19.04 10.72
C ALA A 514 -21.63 17.85 11.23
N ALA A 515 -21.20 17.19 12.30
CA ALA A 515 -22.02 16.15 12.92
C ALA A 515 -23.44 16.70 13.11
N SER A 516 -24.40 16.15 12.38
CA SER A 516 -25.78 16.62 12.40
C SER A 516 -26.36 16.21 13.74
N CYS A 517 -26.64 17.18 14.62
CA CYS A 517 -27.55 16.95 15.72
C CYS A 517 -28.92 16.68 15.10
N LEU A 518 -29.46 15.50 15.37
CA LEU A 518 -30.84 15.20 15.01
C LEU A 518 -31.76 16.14 15.78
N PRO A 519 -32.85 16.63 15.17
CA PRO A 519 -33.81 17.43 15.90
C PRO A 519 -34.45 16.54 16.97
N ALA A 520 -34.39 16.98 18.23
CA ALA A 520 -35.02 16.38 19.39
C ALA A 520 -36.44 15.90 19.08
N LEU A 521 -36.60 14.60 18.81
CA LEU A 521 -37.93 13.99 18.69
C LEU A 521 -38.44 13.74 20.11
N ASN A 522 -39.25 14.67 20.63
CA ASN A 522 -40.02 14.47 21.86
C ASN A 522 -41.20 13.52 21.59
N VAL A 523 -40.89 12.25 21.32
CA VAL A 523 -41.90 11.18 21.24
C VAL A 523 -41.37 10.02 22.08
N GLU A 524 -42.02 9.75 23.21
CA GLU A 524 -41.77 8.55 24.00
C GLU A 524 -42.29 7.34 23.23
N ILE A 525 -41.43 6.74 22.42
CA ILE A 525 -41.69 5.47 21.77
C ILE A 525 -41.60 4.37 22.83
N GLU A 526 -42.66 3.55 22.98
CA GLU A 526 -42.56 2.31 23.76
C GLU A 526 -41.46 1.44 23.15
N THR A 527 -40.40 1.17 23.90
CA THR A 527 -39.28 0.36 23.42
C THR A 527 -39.67 -1.11 23.42
N GLY A 528 -39.69 -1.75 22.25
CA GLY A 528 -39.75 -3.21 22.16
C GLY A 528 -38.61 -3.90 22.94
N ILE A 529 -38.89 -5.10 23.45
CA ILE A 529 -37.92 -5.92 24.19
C ILE A 529 -36.86 -6.44 23.20
N LEU A 530 -35.58 -6.33 23.56
CA LEU A 530 -34.48 -6.87 22.75
C LEU A 530 -34.72 -8.36 22.45
N PRO A 531 -34.44 -8.83 21.22
CA PRO A 531 -34.56 -10.25 20.89
C PRO A 531 -33.78 -11.08 21.91
N THR A 532 -34.40 -12.13 22.42
CA THR A 532 -33.69 -13.05 23.29
C THR A 532 -32.61 -13.80 22.52
N LEU A 533 -31.56 -14.22 23.22
CA LEU A 533 -30.48 -15.03 22.68
C LEU A 533 -30.98 -16.31 21.96
N GLU A 534 -32.10 -16.88 22.41
CA GLU A 534 -32.76 -18.02 21.76
C GLU A 534 -33.46 -17.66 20.44
N GLU A 535 -34.13 -16.50 20.36
CA GLU A 535 -34.71 -15.98 19.11
C GLU A 535 -33.63 -15.73 18.05
N LEU A 536 -32.49 -15.17 18.45
CA LEU A 536 -31.32 -14.93 17.60
C LEU A 536 -30.68 -16.26 17.12
N LYS A 537 -30.59 -17.26 17.99
CA LYS A 537 -30.11 -18.61 17.64
C LYS A 537 -31.09 -19.35 16.72
N GLY A 538 -32.40 -19.14 16.88
CA GLY A 538 -33.45 -19.64 15.98
C GLY A 538 -33.34 -19.00 14.59
N PHE A 539 -33.05 -17.70 14.54
CA PHE A 539 -32.82 -16.94 13.31
C PHE A 539 -31.64 -17.48 12.49
N LEU A 540 -30.51 -17.70 13.17
CA LEU A 540 -29.29 -18.22 12.57
C LEU A 540 -29.40 -19.69 12.16
N LYS A 541 -30.31 -20.47 12.76
CA LYS A 541 -30.55 -21.87 12.36
C LYS A 541 -31.21 -22.00 10.99
N VAL A 542 -32.00 -21.01 10.56
CA VAL A 542 -32.66 -21.01 9.24
C VAL A 542 -31.63 -20.84 8.10
N SER A 543 -30.44 -20.28 8.36
CA SER A 543 -29.38 -20.09 7.33
C SER A 543 -28.26 -21.13 7.33
N ARG A 544 -28.21 -22.04 8.32
CA ARG A 544 -26.97 -22.73 8.69
C ARG A 544 -26.76 -24.15 8.17
N THR A 545 -27.64 -24.71 7.34
CA THR A 545 -27.47 -26.12 6.94
C THR A 545 -26.39 -26.36 5.87
N SER A 546 -25.75 -25.32 5.30
CA SER A 546 -24.75 -25.44 4.21
C SER A 546 -23.39 -24.73 4.45
N GLU A 547 -23.23 -23.97 5.54
CA GLU A 547 -22.13 -22.99 5.68
C GLU A 547 -20.74 -23.57 6.06
N ASP A 548 -20.67 -24.72 6.76
CA ASP A 548 -19.39 -25.23 7.29
C ASP A 548 -18.40 -25.69 6.20
N TYR A 549 -18.91 -26.19 5.06
CA TYR A 549 -18.08 -26.57 3.91
C TYR A 549 -17.55 -25.34 3.14
N LEU A 550 -18.40 -24.31 3.00
CA LEU A 550 -18.14 -23.13 2.18
C LEU A 550 -17.15 -22.15 2.84
N VAL A 551 -17.15 -22.06 4.17
CA VAL A 551 -16.18 -21.24 4.93
C VAL A 551 -14.76 -21.84 4.84
N SER A 552 -14.63 -23.16 4.80
CA SER A 552 -13.34 -23.85 4.60
C SER A 552 -12.67 -23.47 3.27
N LEU A 553 -13.45 -23.34 2.19
CA LEU A 553 -12.94 -22.97 0.84
C LEU A 553 -12.32 -21.57 0.79
N LYS A 554 -12.87 -20.62 1.58
CA LYS A 554 -12.37 -19.24 1.65
C LYS A 554 -11.09 -19.07 2.47
N SER A 555 -10.80 -20.03 3.35
CA SER A 555 -9.67 -19.96 4.27
C SER A 555 -8.31 -20.14 3.58
N THR A 556 -8.28 -20.78 2.40
CA THR A 556 -7.05 -21.17 1.70
C THR A 556 -6.80 -20.27 0.47
N SER A 557 -5.62 -19.65 0.40
CA SER A 557 -5.26 -18.77 -0.74
C SER A 557 -4.95 -19.56 -2.01
N ALA A 558 -5.29 -18.99 -3.17
CA ALA A 558 -5.01 -19.58 -4.48
C ALA A 558 -3.53 -19.99 -4.63
N ARG A 559 -2.63 -19.10 -4.18
CA ARG A 559 -1.17 -19.30 -4.25
C ARG A 559 -0.68 -20.43 -3.35
N SER A 560 -1.29 -20.62 -2.18
CA SER A 560 -0.97 -21.73 -1.28
C SER A 560 -1.33 -23.08 -1.89
N ILE A 561 -2.55 -23.18 -2.45
CA ILE A 561 -3.04 -24.38 -3.13
C ILE A 561 -2.13 -24.72 -4.31
N LEU A 562 -1.83 -23.73 -5.15
CA LEU A 562 -0.97 -23.91 -6.32
C LEU A 562 0.45 -24.34 -5.93
N LYS A 563 1.06 -23.72 -4.90
CA LYS A 563 2.38 -24.14 -4.39
C LYS A 563 2.35 -25.59 -3.89
N LYS A 564 1.30 -25.99 -3.17
CA LYS A 564 1.13 -27.37 -2.69
C LYS A 564 1.01 -28.36 -3.85
N ALA A 565 0.18 -28.06 -4.85
CA ALA A 565 0.03 -28.88 -6.06
C ALA A 565 1.36 -29.03 -6.82
N LEU A 566 2.10 -27.93 -7.02
CA LEU A 566 3.41 -27.94 -7.68
C LEU A 566 4.47 -28.72 -6.89
N SER A 567 4.44 -28.65 -5.55
CA SER A 567 5.36 -29.43 -4.70
C SER A 567 5.12 -30.94 -4.80
N GLN A 568 3.86 -31.37 -4.90
CA GLN A 568 3.50 -32.78 -5.03
C GLN A 568 3.92 -33.36 -6.38
N ILE A 569 3.95 -32.54 -7.43
CA ILE A 569 4.44 -32.97 -8.75
C ILE A 569 5.95 -33.16 -8.75
N LYS A 570 6.73 -32.28 -8.09
CA LYS A 570 8.19 -32.45 -7.93
C LYS A 570 8.56 -33.78 -7.26
N VAL A 571 7.73 -34.26 -6.33
CA VAL A 571 7.94 -35.55 -5.66
C VAL A 571 7.65 -36.74 -6.58
N LYS A 572 6.70 -36.61 -7.52
CA LYS A 572 6.33 -37.70 -8.45
C LYS A 572 7.28 -37.88 -9.64
N THR A 573 8.07 -36.86 -10.03
CA THR A 573 8.91 -36.91 -11.24
C THR A 573 10.36 -37.37 -11.02
N GLY A 574 10.76 -37.71 -9.79
CA GLY A 574 11.99 -38.49 -9.53
C GLY A 574 13.33 -37.81 -9.91
N VAL A 575 13.36 -36.50 -10.15
CA VAL A 575 14.63 -35.79 -10.44
C VAL A 575 15.22 -35.25 -9.15
N ALA A 576 16.21 -35.97 -8.61
CA ALA A 576 17.07 -35.46 -7.55
C ALA A 576 18.00 -34.38 -8.12
N SER A 577 17.82 -33.12 -7.71
CA SER A 577 18.83 -32.08 -7.89
C SER A 577 19.43 -31.73 -6.53
N SER A 578 20.71 -32.06 -6.37
CA SER A 578 21.59 -31.55 -5.33
C SER A 578 21.77 -30.05 -5.51
N ASP A 579 21.25 -29.27 -4.56
CA ASP A 579 21.82 -27.97 -4.21
C ASP A 579 21.67 -27.80 -2.70
N SER A 580 22.80 -27.94 -2.02
CA SER A 580 22.99 -27.54 -0.64
C SER A 580 23.35 -26.05 -0.63
N ASP A 581 22.38 -25.19 -0.31
CA ASP A 581 22.68 -23.93 0.37
C ASP A 581 21.52 -23.53 1.28
N GLY A 582 21.86 -23.02 2.46
CA GLY A 582 21.05 -23.03 3.68
C GLY A 582 19.64 -22.47 3.54
N GLY A 583 18.64 -23.35 3.69
CA GLY A 583 17.26 -22.97 3.93
C GLY A 583 17.10 -22.48 5.35
N GLU A 584 16.95 -21.16 5.53
CA GLU A 584 16.27 -20.62 6.69
C GLU A 584 14.84 -21.19 6.72
N ASP A 585 14.47 -21.81 7.84
CA ASP A 585 13.13 -22.29 8.14
C ASP A 585 12.12 -21.13 8.12
N ILE A 586 11.52 -20.88 6.95
CA ILE A 586 10.34 -20.02 6.77
C ILE A 586 9.08 -20.88 6.98
N THR A 587 8.95 -21.49 8.15
CA THR A 587 7.80 -22.31 8.57
C THR A 587 6.95 -21.67 9.66
N SER A 588 7.01 -20.34 9.83
CA SER A 588 6.18 -19.61 10.81
C SER A 588 5.24 -18.54 10.24
N TYR A 589 5.01 -18.51 8.94
CA TYR A 589 4.01 -17.64 8.33
C TYR A 589 3.03 -18.48 7.51
N TYR A 590 1.74 -18.15 7.60
CA TYR A 590 0.60 -18.70 6.83
C TYR A 590 -0.19 -19.85 7.47
N GLY A 591 -0.98 -19.48 8.48
CA GLY A 591 -2.26 -20.14 8.82
C GLY A 591 -3.44 -19.24 8.43
N THR A 592 -4.24 -19.73 7.48
CA THR A 592 -5.68 -19.51 7.21
C THR A 592 -6.39 -18.21 7.64
N SER A 593 -6.94 -17.51 6.65
CA SER A 593 -8.20 -16.74 6.58
C SER A 593 -8.01 -15.55 5.63
N GLY A 594 -8.95 -15.37 4.69
CA GLY A 594 -8.85 -14.53 3.50
C GLY A 594 -8.07 -13.24 3.72
N ARG A 595 -6.98 -13.05 2.95
CA ARG A 595 -6.01 -11.93 3.05
C ARG A 595 -6.39 -10.93 4.13
N LYS A 596 -5.98 -11.23 5.38
CA LYS A 596 -5.85 -10.23 6.44
C LYS A 596 -5.26 -8.99 5.77
N ILE A 597 -5.86 -7.82 5.97
CA ILE A 597 -5.35 -6.56 5.43
C ILE A 597 -4.10 -6.19 6.24
N GLN A 598 -3.06 -7.03 6.18
CA GLN A 598 -1.80 -6.93 6.95
C GLN A 598 -1.03 -5.65 6.62
N ASN A 599 -1.33 -5.07 5.46
CA ASN A 599 -0.69 -3.87 4.95
C ASN A 599 -1.43 -2.58 5.34
N SER A 600 -2.65 -2.66 5.87
CA SER A 600 -3.34 -1.47 6.37
C SER A 600 -2.88 -1.17 7.79
N MET A 601 -2.60 0.10 8.06
CA MET A 601 -2.36 0.57 9.42
C MET A 601 -3.62 0.48 10.29
N PHE A 602 -4.79 0.64 9.67
CA PHE A 602 -6.05 0.83 10.39
C PHE A 602 -6.92 -0.44 10.38
N ALA A 603 -6.40 -1.62 10.06
CA ALA A 603 -7.19 -2.86 10.12
C ALA A 603 -6.64 -3.82 11.18
N SER A 604 -7.53 -4.35 12.03
CA SER A 604 -7.23 -5.48 12.92
C SER A 604 -7.06 -6.78 12.13
N GLU A 605 -6.49 -7.82 12.75
CA GLU A 605 -6.26 -9.12 12.10
C GLU A 605 -7.54 -9.81 11.62
N SER A 606 -8.71 -9.36 12.08
CA SER A 606 -10.04 -9.83 11.69
C SER A 606 -10.70 -9.04 10.54
N SER A 607 -10.04 -8.02 9.94
CA SER A 607 -10.55 -7.14 8.86
C SER A 607 -11.82 -6.33 9.15
N THR A 608 -12.52 -6.61 10.25
CA THR A 608 -13.80 -5.99 10.64
C THR A 608 -13.65 -4.84 11.64
N GLU A 609 -12.51 -4.74 12.32
CA GLU A 609 -12.23 -3.66 13.28
C GLU A 609 -11.21 -2.66 12.73
N VAL A 610 -11.54 -1.37 12.79
CA VAL A 610 -10.60 -0.30 12.45
C VAL A 610 -9.74 0.06 13.65
N ARG A 611 -8.42 0.05 13.49
CA ARG A 611 -7.48 0.52 14.52
C ARG A 611 -7.38 2.05 14.46
N GLY A 612 -7.75 2.71 15.55
CA GLY A 612 -7.73 4.16 15.69
C GLY A 612 -9.03 4.79 15.20
N GLY A 613 -9.66 5.59 16.06
CA GLY A 613 -10.89 6.31 15.73
C GLY A 613 -10.70 7.35 14.62
N THR A 614 -11.76 8.07 14.30
CA THR A 614 -11.79 9.08 13.22
C THR A 614 -10.66 10.10 13.35
N GLU A 615 -10.37 10.59 14.55
CA GLU A 615 -9.29 11.56 14.80
C GLU A 615 -7.90 10.98 14.50
N VAL A 616 -7.63 9.75 14.96
CA VAL A 616 -6.36 9.05 14.70
C VAL A 616 -6.18 8.80 13.21
N THR A 617 -7.26 8.44 12.52
CA THR A 617 -7.26 8.23 11.06
C THR A 617 -7.02 9.55 10.31
N LEU A 618 -7.57 10.66 10.78
CA LEU A 618 -7.35 12.01 10.22
C LEU A 618 -5.91 12.51 10.45
N ASP A 619 -5.36 12.29 11.63
CA ASP A 619 -3.97 12.62 11.93
C ASP A 619 -3.00 11.82 11.06
N ALA A 620 -3.31 10.54 10.85
CA ALA A 620 -2.55 9.69 9.97
C ALA A 620 -2.71 10.09 8.49
N LEU A 621 -3.89 10.54 8.07
CA LEU A 621 -4.10 11.12 6.74
C LEU A 621 -3.23 12.38 6.57
N ALA A 622 -3.22 13.27 7.56
CA ALA A 622 -2.36 14.45 7.54
C ALA A 622 -0.86 14.08 7.48
N ALA A 623 -0.45 13.01 8.18
CA ALA A 623 0.91 12.48 8.09
C ALA A 623 1.22 11.87 6.72
N TYR A 624 0.29 11.12 6.12
CA TYR A 624 0.40 10.57 4.76
C TYR A 624 0.54 11.68 3.71
N LEU A 625 -0.23 12.76 3.80
CA LEU A 625 -0.08 13.92 2.92
C LEU A 625 1.29 14.58 3.08
N LYS A 626 1.86 14.57 4.29
CA LYS A 626 3.19 15.10 4.64
C LYS A 626 4.35 14.10 4.49
N TYR A 627 4.10 12.92 3.92
CA TYR A 627 5.01 11.76 3.93
C TYR A 627 6.48 12.04 3.51
N LEU A 628 6.72 13.03 2.65
CA LEU A 628 8.07 13.42 2.21
C LEU A 628 8.54 14.80 2.68
N GLU A 629 7.80 15.45 3.58
CA GLU A 629 8.15 16.76 4.16
C GLU A 629 9.07 16.66 5.38
N GLY A 630 9.31 15.44 5.88
CA GLY A 630 10.22 15.18 6.99
C GLY A 630 9.65 15.68 8.31
N THR A 631 8.87 14.85 9.00
CA THR A 631 8.37 15.18 10.33
C THR A 631 9.37 14.73 11.39
N GLY A 632 9.83 15.65 12.25
CA GLY A 632 10.67 15.35 13.41
C GLY A 632 9.96 14.56 14.53
N LYS A 633 8.76 14.04 14.27
CA LYS A 633 7.97 13.24 15.23
C LYS A 633 8.13 11.75 14.90
N ALA A 634 8.70 10.99 15.83
CA ALA A 634 8.87 9.53 15.72
C ALA A 634 7.55 8.74 15.61
N SER A 635 6.40 9.38 15.92
CA SER A 635 5.08 8.72 16.02
C SER A 635 4.52 8.18 14.71
N TRP A 636 4.95 8.68 13.55
CA TRP A 636 4.43 8.28 12.24
C TRP A 636 5.47 7.63 11.33
N GLN A 637 6.62 7.26 11.89
CA GLN A 637 7.69 6.59 11.13
C GLN A 637 7.22 5.22 10.60
N GLU A 638 6.38 4.51 11.37
CA GLU A 638 5.72 3.28 10.92
C GLU A 638 4.80 3.52 9.71
N LEU A 639 4.04 4.62 9.67
CA LEU A 639 3.23 4.99 8.50
C LEU A 639 4.10 5.15 7.28
N HIS A 640 5.18 5.92 7.44
CA HIS A 640 6.08 6.23 6.34
C HIS A 640 6.79 4.98 5.82
N ASP A 641 7.23 4.08 6.70
CA ASP A 641 7.83 2.81 6.30
C ASP A 641 6.79 1.91 5.62
N LYS A 642 5.54 1.87 6.09
CA LYS A 642 4.44 1.17 5.41
C LYS A 642 4.12 1.77 4.05
N VAL A 643 4.10 3.10 3.89
CA VAL A 643 3.93 3.75 2.58
C VAL A 643 5.05 3.28 1.64
N ARG A 644 6.32 3.25 2.07
CA ARG A 644 7.45 2.74 1.24
C ARG A 644 7.26 1.31 0.80
N LEU A 645 6.79 0.45 1.70
CA LEU A 645 6.61 -0.98 1.44
C LEU A 645 5.37 -1.25 0.58
N THR A 646 4.32 -0.45 0.72
CA THR A 646 3.03 -0.65 0.03
C THR A 646 2.93 0.08 -1.31
N GLU A 647 3.77 1.09 -1.54
CA GLU A 647 3.86 1.82 -2.80
C GLU A 647 4.55 0.99 -3.88
N THR A 648 3.83 0.00 -4.42
CA THR A 648 4.27 -0.79 -5.58
C THR A 648 4.07 -0.03 -6.90
N ARG A 649 3.10 0.89 -6.91
CA ARG A 649 2.74 1.79 -8.03
C ARG A 649 2.45 3.17 -7.46
N ASP A 650 2.68 4.22 -8.26
CA ASP A 650 2.38 5.59 -7.87
C ASP A 650 0.90 5.72 -7.45
N GLY A 651 0.69 6.07 -6.19
CA GLY A 651 -0.61 6.27 -5.53
C GLY A 651 -1.34 5.02 -5.02
N ALA A 652 -0.73 3.83 -5.08
CA ALA A 652 -1.38 2.59 -4.63
C ALA A 652 -1.41 2.44 -3.09
N SER A 653 -0.49 3.09 -2.37
CA SER A 653 -0.45 3.05 -0.90
C SER A 653 -1.71 3.64 -0.26
N PHE A 654 -2.36 4.64 -0.88
CA PHE A 654 -3.54 5.28 -0.29
C PHE A 654 -4.66 4.27 -0.02
N CYS A 655 -5.12 3.56 -1.06
CA CYS A 655 -6.19 2.56 -0.92
C CYS A 655 -5.76 1.41 0.00
N THR A 656 -4.48 1.04 -0.02
CA THR A 656 -3.94 -0.04 0.84
C THR A 656 -3.97 0.35 2.32
N LEU A 657 -3.67 1.60 2.63
CA LEU A 657 -3.60 2.10 4.00
C LEU A 657 -4.99 2.49 4.50
N PHE A 658 -5.69 3.37 3.78
CA PHE A 658 -6.95 3.99 4.22
C PHE A 658 -8.21 3.29 3.70
N GLY A 659 -8.09 2.34 2.77
CA GLY A 659 -9.22 1.59 2.22
C GLY A 659 -10.12 0.95 3.28
N PRO A 660 -9.58 0.26 4.32
CA PRO A 660 -10.40 -0.31 5.38
C PRO A 660 -11.14 0.74 6.21
N ALA A 661 -10.48 1.86 6.53
CA ALA A 661 -11.11 2.95 7.27
C ALA A 661 -12.24 3.63 6.47
N LEU A 662 -12.08 3.73 5.13
CA LEU A 662 -13.12 4.22 4.22
C LEU A 662 -14.26 3.21 4.08
N GLN A 663 -13.95 1.92 4.01
CA GLN A 663 -14.94 0.85 3.89
C GLN A 663 -15.80 0.72 5.15
N LEU A 664 -15.19 0.85 6.33
CA LEU A 664 -15.84 0.74 7.63
C LEU A 664 -16.42 2.09 8.11
N GLY A 665 -16.40 3.12 7.26
CA GLY A 665 -17.04 4.41 7.54
C GLY A 665 -16.35 5.29 8.60
N VAL A 666 -15.18 4.89 9.12
CA VAL A 666 -14.43 5.64 10.16
C VAL A 666 -14.02 7.03 9.69
N ILE A 667 -13.74 7.16 8.39
CA ILE A 667 -13.56 8.46 7.75
C ILE A 667 -14.39 8.51 6.47
N SER A 668 -15.08 9.63 6.24
CA SER A 668 -15.89 9.79 5.04
C SER A 668 -15.04 10.23 3.84
N ARG A 669 -15.45 9.80 2.64
CA ARG A 669 -14.83 10.20 1.36
C ARG A 669 -14.79 11.73 1.18
N ARG A 670 -15.86 12.42 1.58
CA ARG A 670 -15.94 13.90 1.63
C ARG A 670 -14.86 14.51 2.51
N LYS A 671 -14.68 13.97 3.72
CA LYS A 671 -13.70 14.48 4.68
C LYS A 671 -12.28 14.30 4.15
N VAL A 672 -11.94 13.12 3.61
CA VAL A 672 -10.63 12.88 2.97
C VAL A 672 -10.37 13.88 1.85
N TYR A 673 -11.34 14.05 0.94
CA TYR A 673 -11.21 14.99 -0.18
C TYR A 673 -10.97 16.42 0.32
N HIS A 674 -11.78 16.88 1.27
CA HIS A 674 -11.68 18.22 1.83
C HIS A 674 -10.32 18.47 2.48
N GLU A 675 -9.86 17.57 3.37
CA GLU A 675 -8.55 17.69 4.03
C GLU A 675 -7.40 17.69 3.02
N THR A 676 -7.50 16.87 1.96
CA THR A 676 -6.48 16.77 0.92
C THR A 676 -6.39 18.04 0.07
N ILE A 677 -7.53 18.62 -0.33
CA ILE A 677 -7.57 19.87 -1.08
C ILE A 677 -7.18 21.06 -0.20
N GLN A 678 -7.59 21.07 1.06
CA GLN A 678 -7.18 22.10 2.02
C GLN A 678 -5.66 22.09 2.19
N TYR A 679 -5.06 20.92 2.34
CA TYR A 679 -3.61 20.75 2.37
C TYR A 679 -2.92 21.30 1.11
N GLU A 680 -3.44 20.98 -0.08
CA GLU A 680 -2.91 21.49 -1.35
C GLU A 680 -3.00 23.02 -1.44
N ARG A 681 -4.12 23.60 -1.00
CA ARG A 681 -4.33 25.06 -0.92
C ARG A 681 -3.33 25.71 0.03
N ASP A 682 -3.17 25.17 1.23
CA ASP A 682 -2.26 25.71 2.24
C ASP A 682 -0.80 25.66 1.77
N ARG A 683 -0.43 24.59 1.06
CA ARG A 683 0.87 24.49 0.39
C ARG A 683 1.02 25.53 -0.72
N ASN A 684 0.03 25.67 -1.60
CA ASN A 684 0.09 26.63 -2.71
C ASN A 684 0.06 28.10 -2.24
N ALA A 685 -0.57 28.36 -1.08
CA ALA A 685 -0.57 29.65 -0.41
C ALA A 685 0.71 29.94 0.40
N GLY A 686 1.62 28.96 0.52
CA GLY A 686 2.91 29.12 1.19
C GLY A 686 2.87 28.96 2.71
N PHE A 687 1.76 28.51 3.29
CA PHE A 687 1.68 28.16 4.72
C PHE A 687 2.44 26.86 5.04
N ILE A 688 2.62 26.01 4.03
CA ILE A 688 3.37 24.75 4.11
C ILE A 688 4.50 24.79 3.07
N SER A 689 5.64 24.16 3.37
CA SER A 689 6.84 24.21 2.54
C SER A 689 6.56 23.78 1.08
N PRO A 690 6.89 24.61 0.07
CA PRO A 690 6.70 24.25 -1.33
C PRO A 690 7.72 23.22 -1.84
N PHE A 691 8.72 22.84 -1.03
CA PHE A 691 9.80 21.92 -1.39
C PHE A 691 9.55 20.47 -0.91
N GLY A 692 8.37 20.19 -0.37
CA GLY A 692 7.91 18.84 -0.02
C GLY A 692 7.46 18.05 -1.25
N TYR A 693 7.89 16.79 -1.38
CA TYR A 693 7.42 15.85 -2.42
C TYR A 693 6.00 15.30 -2.12
N SER A 694 5.05 16.13 -1.68
CA SER A 694 3.68 15.70 -1.30
C SER A 694 2.67 15.69 -2.46
N THR A 695 3.01 16.19 -3.65
CA THR A 695 2.10 16.16 -4.80
C THR A 695 1.59 14.75 -5.16
N PRO A 696 2.44 13.69 -5.20
CA PRO A 696 1.98 12.36 -5.56
C PRO A 696 0.97 11.76 -4.57
N THR A 697 1.16 11.98 -3.25
CA THR A 697 0.26 11.46 -2.22
C THR A 697 -1.08 12.21 -2.19
N VAL A 698 -1.05 13.52 -2.42
CA VAL A 698 -2.24 14.36 -2.64
C VAL A 698 -3.02 13.88 -3.86
N THR A 699 -2.35 13.76 -5.02
CA THR A 699 -2.99 13.28 -6.26
C THR A 699 -3.55 11.87 -6.08
N ALA A 700 -2.83 10.97 -5.41
CA ALA A 700 -3.29 9.61 -5.13
C ALA A 700 -4.55 9.56 -4.28
N ALA A 701 -4.63 10.35 -3.20
CA ALA A 701 -5.80 10.41 -2.34
C ALA A 701 -7.01 10.99 -3.09
N VAL A 702 -6.82 12.09 -3.84
CA VAL A 702 -7.89 12.69 -4.66
C VAL A 702 -8.39 11.72 -5.72
N ASP A 703 -7.48 11.12 -6.50
CA ASP A 703 -7.83 10.20 -7.58
C ASP A 703 -8.56 8.97 -7.06
N ALA A 704 -8.13 8.42 -5.92
CA ALA A 704 -8.79 7.28 -5.28
C ALA A 704 -10.23 7.62 -4.85
N ILE A 705 -10.42 8.73 -4.16
CA ILE A 705 -11.74 9.16 -3.67
C ILE A 705 -12.69 9.47 -4.83
N CYS A 706 -12.21 10.22 -5.84
CA CYS A 706 -13.00 10.53 -7.04
C CYS A 706 -13.37 9.27 -7.82
N SER A 707 -12.45 8.31 -7.93
CA SER A 707 -12.70 7.01 -8.56
C SER A 707 -13.78 6.22 -7.81
N MET A 708 -13.63 6.05 -6.49
CA MET A 708 -14.62 5.37 -5.64
C MET A 708 -16.01 6.03 -5.73
N GLU A 709 -16.06 7.36 -5.79
CA GLU A 709 -17.31 8.07 -5.97
C GLU A 709 -17.92 7.85 -7.36
N TRP A 710 -17.14 7.95 -8.43
CA TRP A 710 -17.61 7.68 -9.78
C TRP A 710 -18.25 6.30 -9.90
N TYR A 711 -17.60 5.26 -9.38
CA TYR A 711 -18.14 3.91 -9.44
C TYR A 711 -19.37 3.71 -8.54
N ARG A 712 -19.47 4.39 -7.39
CA ARG A 712 -20.70 4.41 -6.58
C ARG A 712 -21.85 5.01 -7.38
N LEU A 713 -21.64 6.18 -8.00
CA LEU A 713 -22.64 6.87 -8.82
C LEU A 713 -23.07 6.04 -10.05
N LEU A 714 -22.10 5.42 -10.74
CA LEU A 714 -22.36 4.57 -11.89
C LEU A 714 -23.17 3.32 -11.51
N ALA A 715 -22.87 2.75 -10.35
CA ALA A 715 -23.58 1.59 -9.82
C ALA A 715 -25.00 1.96 -9.36
N LEU A 716 -25.19 3.10 -8.70
CA LEU A 716 -26.51 3.65 -8.36
C LEU A 716 -27.36 3.87 -9.60
N LYS A 717 -26.79 4.50 -10.64
CA LYS A 717 -27.46 4.73 -11.91
C LYS A 717 -27.86 3.41 -12.59
N SER A 718 -26.95 2.44 -12.62
CA SER A 718 -27.20 1.13 -13.29
C SER A 718 -28.32 0.32 -12.64
N GLN A 719 -28.65 0.59 -11.38
CA GLN A 719 -29.78 -0.05 -10.70
C GLN A 719 -31.12 0.67 -10.89
N VAL A 720 -31.08 2.00 -11.05
CA VAL A 720 -32.29 2.83 -11.23
C VAL A 720 -32.71 2.90 -12.69
N CYS A 721 -31.75 2.88 -13.61
CA CYS A 721 -31.96 2.87 -15.04
C CYS A 721 -31.65 1.47 -15.58
N ILE A 722 -32.68 0.76 -16.03
CA ILE A 722 -32.50 -0.44 -16.84
C ILE A 722 -32.06 0.02 -18.24
N GLU A 723 -30.77 0.32 -18.40
CA GLU A 723 -30.16 0.77 -19.67
C GLU A 723 -29.83 -0.40 -20.64
N GLY A 724 -30.30 -1.62 -20.35
CA GLY A 724 -30.05 -2.81 -21.18
C GLY A 724 -31.13 -3.87 -20.99
N ASN A 725 -30.95 -5.05 -21.61
CA ASN A 725 -31.95 -6.12 -21.57
C ASN A 725 -32.21 -6.68 -20.16
N TYR A 726 -31.29 -6.43 -19.21
CA TYR A 726 -31.26 -7.15 -17.94
C TYR A 726 -31.15 -6.24 -16.71
N PRO A 727 -31.76 -6.65 -15.58
CA PRO A 727 -31.59 -5.96 -14.32
C PRO A 727 -30.15 -6.10 -13.83
N THR A 728 -29.45 -4.97 -13.73
CA THR A 728 -28.09 -4.94 -13.19
C THR A 728 -28.11 -4.99 -11.66
N ARG A 729 -27.29 -5.87 -11.08
CA ARG A 729 -27.05 -6.00 -9.65
C ARG A 729 -25.59 -5.64 -9.34
N ILE A 730 -25.35 -5.28 -8.09
CA ILE A 730 -24.02 -4.88 -7.60
C ILE A 730 -23.71 -5.71 -6.36
N TRP A 731 -22.49 -6.22 -6.30
CA TRP A 731 -21.93 -6.98 -5.19
C TRP A 731 -20.63 -6.33 -4.75
N ARG A 732 -20.42 -6.19 -3.43
CA ARG A 732 -19.20 -5.63 -2.87
C ARG A 732 -18.21 -6.74 -2.53
N TRP A 733 -17.14 -6.85 -3.31
CA TRP A 733 -16.06 -7.82 -3.08
C TRP A 733 -14.81 -7.13 -2.53
N LYS A 734 -14.42 -7.46 -1.30
CA LYS A 734 -13.24 -6.87 -0.62
C LYS A 734 -13.23 -5.32 -0.67
N GLY A 735 -14.41 -4.71 -0.55
CA GLY A 735 -14.59 -3.26 -0.60
C GLY A 735 -14.81 -2.68 -2.01
N HIS A 736 -14.65 -3.47 -3.09
CA HIS A 736 -14.81 -3.01 -4.46
C HIS A 736 -16.18 -3.37 -5.06
N LEU A 737 -16.72 -2.49 -5.90
CA LEU A 737 -18.02 -2.68 -6.54
C LEU A 737 -17.91 -3.56 -7.79
N ILE A 738 -18.60 -4.69 -7.79
CA ILE A 738 -18.66 -5.67 -8.88
C ILE A 738 -20.06 -5.70 -9.46
N GLN A 739 -20.17 -5.51 -10.77
CA GLN A 739 -21.42 -5.59 -11.50
C GLN A 739 -21.71 -7.03 -11.94
N TYR A 740 -22.95 -7.47 -11.75
CA TYR A 740 -23.44 -8.74 -12.27
C TYR A 740 -24.92 -8.67 -12.63
N THR A 741 -25.42 -9.69 -13.32
CA THR A 741 -26.86 -9.94 -13.50
C THR A 741 -27.16 -11.38 -13.15
N SER A 742 -28.43 -11.67 -12.83
CA SER A 742 -28.91 -13.03 -12.62
C SER A 742 -30.34 -13.17 -13.12
N ILE A 743 -30.60 -14.21 -13.92
CA ILE A 743 -31.89 -14.50 -14.55
C ILE A 743 -32.21 -15.99 -14.39
N GLY A 744 -33.49 -16.30 -14.23
CA GLY A 744 -34.00 -17.66 -14.01
C GLY A 744 -34.23 -17.98 -12.53
N ASP A 745 -35.28 -18.74 -12.25
CA ASP A 745 -35.74 -19.03 -10.89
C ASP A 745 -35.54 -20.49 -10.45
N SER A 746 -35.41 -21.43 -11.40
CA SER A 746 -35.27 -22.87 -11.14
C SER A 746 -34.29 -23.53 -12.10
N GLY A 747 -33.65 -24.62 -11.65
CA GLY A 747 -32.76 -25.44 -12.48
C GLY A 747 -31.26 -25.22 -12.21
N PRO A 748 -30.39 -25.78 -13.07
CA PRO A 748 -28.95 -25.78 -12.84
C PRO A 748 -28.32 -24.41 -13.03
N SER A 749 -27.18 -24.22 -12.37
CA SER A 749 -26.60 -22.89 -12.17
C SER A 749 -25.42 -22.66 -13.08
N VAL A 750 -25.49 -21.61 -13.91
CA VAL A 750 -24.51 -21.30 -14.95
C VAL A 750 -23.87 -19.95 -14.67
N LEU A 751 -22.54 -19.89 -14.60
CA LEU A 751 -21.80 -18.65 -14.41
C LEU A 751 -21.03 -18.27 -15.67
N LEU A 752 -21.44 -17.17 -16.30
CA LEU A 752 -20.83 -16.61 -17.51
C LEU A 752 -19.75 -15.58 -17.14
N VAL A 753 -18.54 -15.79 -17.64
CA VAL A 753 -17.36 -14.96 -17.34
C VAL A 753 -16.67 -14.52 -18.63
N HIS A 754 -16.72 -13.23 -18.92
CA HIS A 754 -16.04 -12.70 -20.10
C HIS A 754 -14.59 -12.32 -19.81
N GLY A 755 -13.75 -12.33 -20.85
CA GLY A 755 -12.35 -11.91 -20.80
C GLY A 755 -12.12 -10.40 -20.98
N PHE A 756 -10.90 -10.09 -21.43
CA PHE A 756 -10.34 -8.74 -21.43
C PHE A 756 -11.15 -7.71 -22.25
N GLY A 757 -11.35 -6.53 -21.65
CA GLY A 757 -11.96 -5.37 -22.31
C GLY A 757 -13.48 -5.45 -22.48
N ALA A 758 -14.12 -6.50 -21.97
CA ALA A 758 -15.52 -6.78 -22.14
C ALA A 758 -16.33 -6.68 -20.83
N SER A 759 -17.64 -6.83 -20.92
CA SER A 759 -18.57 -6.81 -19.79
C SER A 759 -19.61 -7.91 -19.96
N LEU A 760 -20.48 -8.10 -18.96
CA LEU A 760 -21.61 -9.02 -19.04
C LEU A 760 -22.51 -8.79 -20.28
N GLN A 761 -22.46 -7.60 -20.91
CA GLN A 761 -23.24 -7.29 -22.11
C GLN A 761 -22.81 -8.10 -23.34
N HIS A 762 -21.62 -8.69 -23.34
CA HIS A 762 -21.20 -9.59 -24.41
C HIS A 762 -21.94 -10.94 -24.37
N PHE A 763 -22.65 -11.24 -23.28
CA PHE A 763 -23.52 -12.42 -23.17
C PHE A 763 -25.00 -12.08 -23.42
N ARG A 764 -25.28 -10.97 -24.11
CA ARG A 764 -26.64 -10.40 -24.30
C ARG A 764 -27.67 -11.29 -24.98
N ASP A 765 -27.26 -12.36 -25.65
CA ASP A 765 -28.17 -13.35 -26.24
C ASP A 765 -28.02 -14.72 -25.56
N ASN A 766 -26.97 -14.92 -24.77
CA ASN A 766 -26.73 -16.16 -24.06
C ASN A 766 -27.48 -16.20 -22.72
N ILE A 767 -27.65 -15.05 -22.07
CA ILE A 767 -28.32 -14.99 -20.77
C ILE A 767 -29.77 -15.48 -20.88
N ASP A 768 -30.57 -14.90 -21.78
CA ASP A 768 -31.97 -15.35 -21.99
C ASP A 768 -32.01 -16.72 -22.66
N GLY A 769 -31.18 -16.96 -23.68
CA GLY A 769 -31.20 -18.23 -24.42
C GLY A 769 -30.92 -19.45 -23.54
N ILE A 770 -30.11 -19.31 -22.50
CA ILE A 770 -29.85 -20.36 -21.51
C ILE A 770 -30.92 -20.36 -20.42
N ALA A 771 -31.39 -19.19 -19.96
CA ALA A 771 -32.42 -19.10 -18.92
C ALA A 771 -33.77 -19.67 -19.38
N ASP A 772 -34.17 -19.43 -20.63
CA ASP A 772 -35.40 -19.93 -21.26
C ASP A 772 -35.44 -21.47 -21.33
N GLN A 773 -34.28 -22.13 -21.26
CA GLN A 773 -34.16 -23.59 -21.21
C GLN A 773 -34.24 -24.15 -19.78
N GLY A 774 -34.63 -23.32 -18.80
CA GLY A 774 -34.83 -23.72 -17.41
C GLY A 774 -33.53 -23.75 -16.60
N CYS A 775 -32.55 -22.92 -16.93
CA CYS A 775 -31.33 -22.75 -16.15
C CYS A 775 -31.36 -21.43 -15.37
N ARG A 776 -30.62 -21.38 -14.25
CA ARG A 776 -30.32 -20.12 -13.57
C ARG A 776 -28.98 -19.60 -14.08
N VAL A 777 -28.97 -18.38 -14.60
CA VAL A 777 -27.81 -17.80 -15.27
C VAL A 777 -27.33 -16.59 -14.51
N TRP A 778 -26.05 -16.58 -14.17
CA TRP A 778 -25.34 -15.42 -13.63
C TRP A 778 -24.31 -14.96 -14.65
N ALA A 779 -24.26 -13.66 -14.94
CA ALA A 779 -23.18 -13.08 -15.73
C ALA A 779 -22.48 -12.00 -14.93
N ILE A 780 -21.17 -12.16 -14.72
CA ILE A 780 -20.34 -11.28 -13.89
C ILE A 780 -19.41 -10.44 -14.75
N THR A 781 -19.29 -9.16 -14.42
CA THR A 781 -18.25 -8.28 -14.96
C THR A 781 -17.08 -8.27 -13.98
N LEU A 782 -15.95 -8.88 -14.36
CA LEU A 782 -14.75 -8.97 -13.53
C LEU A 782 -14.24 -7.60 -13.06
N LEU A 783 -13.59 -7.56 -11.88
CA LEU A 783 -12.92 -6.36 -11.37
C LEU A 783 -11.92 -5.82 -12.40
N GLY A 784 -11.95 -4.52 -12.69
CA GLY A 784 -11.14 -3.92 -13.75
C GLY A 784 -11.84 -3.73 -15.10
N PHE A 785 -13.03 -4.30 -15.29
CA PHE A 785 -13.72 -4.30 -16.59
C PHE A 785 -15.14 -3.73 -16.53
N GLY A 786 -15.71 -3.40 -17.70
CA GLY A 786 -17.08 -2.88 -17.84
C GLY A 786 -17.41 -1.72 -16.88
N LYS A 787 -18.54 -1.80 -16.17
CA LYS A 787 -18.93 -0.84 -15.11
C LYS A 787 -18.49 -1.29 -13.70
N SER A 788 -17.78 -2.41 -13.56
CA SER A 788 -17.13 -2.78 -12.30
C SER A 788 -15.96 -1.83 -12.00
N GLU A 789 -15.65 -1.69 -10.71
CA GLU A 789 -14.61 -0.81 -10.23
C GLU A 789 -13.23 -1.18 -10.80
N LYS A 790 -12.39 -0.18 -11.06
CA LYS A 790 -11.02 -0.35 -11.58
C LYS A 790 -9.99 0.24 -10.60
N PRO A 791 -9.84 -0.35 -9.40
CA PRO A 791 -8.94 0.17 -8.38
C PRO A 791 -7.47 0.11 -8.81
N ASN A 792 -6.63 0.95 -8.19
CA ASN A 792 -5.17 0.98 -8.42
C ASN A 792 -4.47 -0.16 -7.67
N ILE A 793 -4.62 -1.39 -8.15
CA ILE A 793 -4.06 -2.61 -7.57
C ILE A 793 -3.28 -3.43 -8.61
N ASN A 794 -2.57 -4.47 -8.14
CA ASN A 794 -1.94 -5.45 -9.01
C ASN A 794 -2.96 -6.52 -9.43
N TYR A 795 -3.37 -6.48 -10.70
CA TYR A 795 -4.25 -7.48 -11.31
C TYR A 795 -3.44 -8.73 -11.66
N SER A 796 -3.98 -9.90 -11.31
CA SER A 796 -3.39 -11.21 -11.62
C SER A 796 -4.47 -12.25 -11.88
N GLU A 797 -4.11 -13.34 -12.55
CA GLU A 797 -5.00 -14.46 -12.84
C GLU A 797 -5.55 -15.09 -11.56
N LEU A 798 -4.74 -15.12 -10.49
CA LEU A 798 -5.14 -15.62 -9.17
C LEU A 798 -6.12 -14.66 -8.48
N LEU A 799 -5.99 -13.34 -8.67
CA LEU A 799 -6.92 -12.35 -8.11
C LEU A 799 -8.33 -12.55 -8.68
N TRP A 800 -8.44 -12.68 -10.01
CA TRP A 800 -9.75 -12.91 -10.64
C TRP A 800 -10.29 -14.32 -10.35
N SER A 801 -9.43 -15.32 -10.17
CA SER A 801 -9.85 -16.64 -9.74
C SER A 801 -10.43 -16.64 -8.31
N GLU A 802 -9.81 -15.90 -7.39
CA GLU A 802 -10.39 -15.68 -6.05
C GLU A 802 -11.72 -14.91 -6.10
N LEU A 803 -11.84 -13.93 -7.01
CA LEU A 803 -13.10 -13.21 -7.24
C LEU A 803 -14.22 -14.17 -7.68
N LEU A 804 -13.95 -15.06 -8.63
CA LEU A 804 -14.94 -16.04 -9.09
C LEU A 804 -15.32 -17.02 -7.98
N ARG A 805 -14.34 -17.56 -7.23
CA ARG A 805 -14.60 -18.40 -6.06
C ARG A 805 -15.51 -17.68 -5.07
N ASP A 806 -15.15 -16.47 -4.68
CA ASP A 806 -15.91 -15.72 -3.68
C ASP A 806 -17.31 -15.38 -4.20
N PHE A 807 -17.46 -15.06 -5.49
CA PHE A 807 -18.77 -14.83 -6.11
C PHE A 807 -19.65 -16.09 -6.07
N THR A 808 -19.09 -17.25 -6.44
CA THR A 808 -19.81 -18.52 -6.37
C THR A 808 -20.20 -18.86 -4.95
N VAL A 809 -19.35 -18.57 -3.96
CA VAL A 809 -19.65 -18.82 -2.54
C VAL A 809 -20.65 -17.82 -1.95
N ASP A 810 -20.52 -16.53 -2.23
CA ASP A 810 -21.29 -15.47 -1.58
C ASP A 810 -22.64 -15.20 -2.26
N VAL A 811 -22.62 -15.19 -3.58
CA VAL A 811 -23.73 -14.76 -4.42
C VAL A 811 -24.52 -15.95 -4.94
N VAL A 812 -23.85 -16.93 -5.56
CA VAL A 812 -24.51 -18.10 -6.17
C VAL A 812 -24.88 -19.15 -5.14
N ARG A 813 -23.98 -19.40 -4.16
CA ARG A 813 -24.14 -20.31 -3.01
C ARG A 813 -24.30 -21.79 -3.36
N GLU A 814 -23.88 -22.19 -4.55
CA GLU A 814 -23.90 -23.57 -5.02
C GLU A 814 -22.86 -23.79 -6.14
N PRO A 815 -22.48 -25.05 -6.44
CA PRO A 815 -21.60 -25.34 -7.56
C PRO A 815 -22.25 -24.99 -8.90
N VAL A 816 -21.46 -24.40 -9.81
CA VAL A 816 -21.93 -23.86 -11.11
C VAL A 816 -21.26 -24.52 -12.30
N HIS A 817 -21.91 -24.50 -13.46
CA HIS A 817 -21.24 -24.68 -14.75
C HIS A 817 -20.49 -23.38 -15.07
N LEU A 818 -19.16 -23.43 -15.03
CA LEU A 818 -18.32 -22.27 -15.32
C LEU A 818 -18.16 -22.13 -16.83
N VAL A 819 -18.66 -21.04 -17.41
CA VAL A 819 -18.57 -20.76 -18.85
C VAL A 819 -17.74 -19.50 -19.05
N GLY A 820 -16.58 -19.63 -19.68
CA GLY A 820 -15.68 -18.50 -19.86
C GLY A 820 -15.20 -18.30 -21.28
N ASN A 821 -15.15 -17.04 -21.74
CA ASN A 821 -14.55 -16.68 -23.03
C ASN A 821 -13.15 -16.07 -22.87
N SER A 822 -12.21 -16.41 -23.77
CA SER A 822 -10.88 -15.80 -23.82
C SER A 822 -10.15 -15.89 -22.47
N ILE A 823 -9.63 -14.78 -21.94
CA ILE A 823 -9.03 -14.71 -20.59
C ILE A 823 -10.03 -15.12 -19.48
N GLY A 824 -11.33 -14.87 -19.66
CA GLY A 824 -12.36 -15.34 -18.74
C GLY A 824 -12.41 -16.87 -18.67
N GLY A 825 -12.22 -17.55 -19.81
CA GLY A 825 -12.06 -19.02 -19.88
C GLY A 825 -10.85 -19.51 -19.11
N TYR A 826 -9.71 -18.84 -19.28
CA TYR A 826 -8.49 -19.18 -18.55
C TYR A 826 -8.66 -19.03 -17.03
N ILE A 827 -9.31 -17.96 -16.57
CA ILE A 827 -9.63 -17.74 -15.16
C ILE A 827 -10.62 -18.79 -14.64
N CYS A 828 -11.62 -19.18 -15.44
CA CYS A 828 -12.53 -20.28 -15.09
C CYS A 828 -11.76 -21.60 -14.93
N ALA A 829 -10.82 -21.91 -15.81
CA ALA A 829 -9.98 -23.11 -15.72
C ALA A 829 -9.11 -23.11 -14.46
N ILE A 830 -8.50 -21.98 -14.09
CA ILE A 830 -7.74 -21.84 -12.84
C ILE A 830 -8.66 -22.06 -11.64
N THR A 831 -9.84 -21.44 -11.67
CA THR A 831 -10.82 -21.51 -10.57
C THR A 831 -11.31 -22.94 -10.35
N ALA A 832 -11.66 -23.64 -11.43
CA ALA A 832 -12.05 -25.05 -11.39
C ALA A 832 -10.90 -25.96 -10.92
N ALA A 833 -9.67 -25.70 -11.35
CA ALA A 833 -8.50 -26.49 -10.92
C ALA A 833 -8.15 -26.31 -9.43
N LEU A 834 -8.25 -25.09 -8.91
CA LEU A 834 -7.90 -24.77 -7.52
C LEU A 834 -9.02 -25.13 -6.53
N TRP A 835 -10.27 -25.02 -6.96
CA TRP A 835 -11.44 -25.37 -6.15
C TRP A 835 -12.44 -26.24 -6.94
N PRO A 836 -12.11 -27.51 -7.23
CA PRO A 836 -12.98 -28.36 -8.07
C PRO A 836 -14.43 -28.45 -7.60
N SER A 837 -14.67 -28.36 -6.28
CA SER A 837 -16.02 -28.47 -5.72
C SER A 837 -16.98 -27.33 -6.03
N ILE A 838 -16.50 -26.18 -6.54
CA ILE A 838 -17.39 -25.06 -6.91
C ILE A 838 -17.83 -25.13 -8.38
N ALA A 839 -17.25 -26.05 -9.15
CA ALA A 839 -17.52 -26.20 -10.58
C ALA A 839 -18.15 -27.57 -10.86
N ARG A 840 -19.37 -27.60 -11.41
CA ARG A 840 -20.01 -28.84 -11.88
C ARG A 840 -19.36 -29.33 -13.17
N SER A 841 -19.21 -28.41 -14.11
CA SER A 841 -18.47 -28.61 -15.35
C SER A 841 -17.76 -27.31 -15.74
N LEU A 842 -16.82 -27.42 -16.67
CA LEU A 842 -16.09 -26.28 -17.22
C LEU A 842 -16.33 -26.16 -18.72
N VAL A 843 -16.78 -24.99 -19.17
CA VAL A 843 -16.96 -24.66 -20.60
C VAL A 843 -16.07 -23.51 -21.00
N LEU A 844 -15.26 -23.72 -22.04
CA LEU A 844 -14.20 -22.83 -22.49
C LEU A 844 -14.46 -22.40 -23.92
N LEU A 845 -14.87 -21.14 -24.10
CA LEU A 845 -15.19 -20.54 -25.39
C LEU A 845 -13.97 -19.77 -25.91
N ASN A 846 -13.24 -20.29 -26.90
CA ASN A 846 -11.98 -19.71 -27.38
C ASN A 846 -11.06 -19.27 -26.23
N THR A 847 -10.80 -20.17 -25.28
CA THR A 847 -10.05 -19.84 -24.06
C THR A 847 -8.63 -19.37 -24.37
N ALA A 848 -8.14 -18.44 -23.55
CA ALA A 848 -6.72 -18.16 -23.48
C ALA A 848 -5.97 -19.30 -22.76
N GLY A 849 -4.64 -19.28 -22.85
CA GLY A 849 -3.76 -20.27 -22.24
C GLY A 849 -3.11 -21.21 -23.28
N SER A 850 -2.04 -21.88 -22.88
CA SER A 850 -1.29 -22.79 -23.75
C SER A 850 -1.36 -24.23 -23.24
N VAL A 851 -1.24 -25.17 -24.17
CA VAL A 851 -1.04 -26.59 -23.85
C VAL A 851 0.45 -26.88 -24.00
N VAL A 852 1.09 -27.36 -22.92
CA VAL A 852 2.54 -27.61 -22.91
C VAL A 852 2.78 -29.11 -22.71
N PRO A 853 3.33 -29.82 -23.72
CA PRO A 853 3.67 -31.24 -23.60
C PRO A 853 4.65 -31.49 -22.45
N SER A 854 4.33 -32.44 -21.57
CA SER A 854 5.20 -32.83 -20.43
C SER A 854 5.63 -31.68 -19.50
N TYR A 855 4.82 -30.61 -19.43
CA TYR A 855 5.03 -29.34 -18.71
C TYR A 855 6.33 -29.26 -17.87
N SER A 856 7.34 -28.51 -18.34
CA SER A 856 8.54 -28.22 -17.56
C SER A 856 8.27 -27.06 -16.58
N PHE A 857 8.78 -27.20 -15.35
CA PHE A 857 8.50 -26.32 -14.20
C PHE A 857 8.68 -24.83 -14.52
N ILE A 858 7.58 -24.08 -14.52
CA ILE A 858 7.60 -22.62 -14.65
C ILE A 858 7.63 -22.02 -13.24
N PRO A 859 8.71 -21.34 -12.83
CA PRO A 859 8.69 -20.60 -11.58
C PRO A 859 7.61 -19.51 -11.69
N LEU A 860 6.71 -19.48 -10.71
CA LEU A 860 5.79 -18.34 -10.51
C LEU A 860 6.63 -17.06 -10.50
N SER A 861 6.42 -16.18 -11.48
CA SER A 861 7.08 -14.88 -11.52
C SER A 861 6.87 -14.20 -10.17
N GLU A 862 7.95 -13.71 -9.56
CA GLU A 862 7.81 -12.73 -8.49
C GLU A 862 7.06 -11.51 -9.06
N GLU A 863 6.26 -10.88 -8.21
CA GLU A 863 5.38 -9.76 -8.56
C GLU A 863 6.17 -8.71 -9.33
N GLY A 864 5.98 -8.68 -10.65
CA GLY A 864 6.81 -7.87 -11.53
C GLY A 864 6.59 -6.40 -11.23
N HIS A 865 7.65 -5.72 -10.80
CA HIS A 865 7.65 -4.26 -10.76
C HIS A 865 7.40 -3.72 -12.16
N THR A 866 6.27 -3.05 -12.37
CA THR A 866 5.93 -2.49 -13.68
C THR A 866 6.86 -1.31 -13.97
N SER A 867 7.67 -1.45 -15.03
CA SER A 867 8.59 -0.40 -15.46
C SER A 867 7.81 0.83 -15.92
N TRP A 868 8.37 2.03 -15.75
CA TRP A 868 7.80 3.27 -16.30
C TRP A 868 7.51 3.19 -17.82
N LEU A 869 8.23 2.32 -18.54
CA LEU A 869 7.99 2.02 -19.96
C LEU A 869 6.64 1.33 -20.19
N SER A 870 6.25 0.41 -19.31
CA SER A 870 4.96 -0.30 -19.40
C SER A 870 3.77 0.64 -19.20
N ARG A 871 3.90 1.65 -18.32
CA ARG A 871 2.92 2.73 -18.14
C ARG A 871 2.70 3.56 -19.40
N LEU A 872 3.79 3.92 -20.06
CA LEU A 872 3.72 4.69 -21.30
C LEU A 872 3.10 3.85 -22.42
N GLN A 873 3.51 2.58 -22.54
CA GLN A 873 2.96 1.63 -23.50
C GLN A 873 1.46 1.40 -23.29
N ALA A 874 1.01 1.24 -22.04
CA ALA A 874 -0.41 1.09 -21.71
C ALA A 874 -1.24 2.30 -22.12
N ARG A 875 -0.74 3.52 -21.89
CA ARG A 875 -1.43 4.75 -22.32
C ARG A 875 -1.50 4.86 -23.84
N LEU A 876 -0.43 4.53 -24.55
CA LEU A 876 -0.41 4.51 -26.02
C LEU A 876 -1.34 3.44 -26.58
N LEU A 877 -1.32 2.23 -26.01
CA LEU A 877 -2.22 1.14 -26.39
C LEU A 877 -3.68 1.52 -26.15
N LEU A 878 -4.01 2.11 -25.01
CA LEU A 878 -5.36 2.57 -24.70
C LEU A 878 -5.84 3.63 -25.70
N LEU A 879 -4.98 4.58 -26.09
CA LEU A 879 -5.29 5.57 -27.13
C LEU A 879 -5.51 4.92 -28.50
N PHE A 880 -4.69 3.94 -28.86
CA PHE A 880 -4.83 3.19 -30.10
C PHE A 880 -6.15 2.40 -30.14
N LEU A 881 -6.45 1.66 -29.08
CA LEU A 881 -7.68 0.87 -28.96
C LEU A 881 -8.93 1.76 -28.99
N ARG A 882 -8.93 2.92 -28.32
CA ARG A 882 -10.03 3.89 -28.37
C ARG A 882 -10.35 4.37 -29.79
N SER A 883 -9.34 4.56 -30.63
CA SER A 883 -9.51 5.06 -32.00
C SER A 883 -9.97 3.98 -32.98
N ARG A 884 -9.68 2.70 -32.69
CA ARG A 884 -9.91 1.59 -33.62
C ARG A 884 -10.83 0.48 -33.09
N ALA A 885 -11.43 0.62 -31.91
CA ALA A 885 -12.20 -0.43 -31.25
C ALA A 885 -13.20 -1.13 -32.18
N GLY A 886 -14.07 -0.38 -32.87
CA GLY A 886 -15.07 -0.98 -33.76
C GLY A 886 -14.49 -1.68 -34.99
N GLY A 887 -13.38 -1.19 -35.54
CA GLY A 887 -12.69 -1.84 -36.65
C GLY A 887 -12.01 -3.14 -36.20
N ILE A 888 -11.33 -3.10 -35.05
CA ILE A 888 -10.70 -4.27 -34.44
C ILE A 888 -11.76 -5.32 -34.10
N LEU A 889 -12.87 -4.97 -33.43
CA LEU A 889 -13.92 -5.96 -33.12
C LEU A 889 -14.45 -6.67 -34.38
N LYS A 890 -14.62 -5.96 -35.50
CA LYS A 890 -15.06 -6.57 -36.77
C LYS A 890 -14.07 -7.59 -37.33
N GLU A 891 -12.77 -7.39 -37.13
CA GLU A 891 -11.75 -8.38 -37.51
C GLU A 891 -11.86 -9.66 -36.65
N TYR A 892 -12.41 -9.56 -35.45
CA TYR A 892 -12.55 -10.67 -34.49
C TYR A 892 -13.90 -11.39 -34.61
N TYR A 893 -14.83 -10.84 -35.39
CA TYR A 893 -16.17 -11.36 -35.69
C TYR A 893 -16.29 -11.57 -37.22
N PRO A 894 -15.45 -12.45 -37.83
CA PRO A 894 -15.30 -12.56 -39.28
C PRO A 894 -16.50 -13.23 -39.99
N THR A 895 -17.33 -13.99 -39.28
CA THR A 895 -18.51 -14.68 -39.82
C THR A 895 -19.76 -13.79 -39.74
N ARG A 896 -19.99 -13.08 -38.64
CA ARG A 896 -21.15 -12.17 -38.47
C ARG A 896 -20.73 -10.77 -37.99
N THR A 897 -20.10 -10.00 -38.89
CA THR A 897 -19.57 -8.65 -38.57
C THR A 897 -20.64 -7.64 -38.14
N GLU A 898 -21.90 -7.84 -38.52
CA GLU A 898 -23.06 -7.03 -38.17
C GLU A 898 -23.39 -7.06 -36.68
N ARG A 899 -22.91 -8.08 -35.95
CA ARG A 899 -23.04 -8.22 -34.49
C ARG A 899 -22.18 -7.21 -33.73
N VAL A 900 -21.16 -6.64 -34.38
CA VAL A 900 -20.40 -5.49 -33.88
C VAL A 900 -21.22 -4.22 -34.08
N ASP A 901 -22.24 -4.07 -33.23
CA ASP A 901 -23.16 -2.96 -33.24
C ASP A 901 -22.65 -1.77 -32.43
N LYS A 902 -23.30 -0.63 -32.62
CA LYS A 902 -22.90 0.62 -32.00
C LYS A 902 -22.96 0.58 -30.45
N PRO A 903 -24.00 0.01 -29.81
CA PRO A 903 -24.05 -0.13 -28.36
C PRO A 903 -22.85 -0.89 -27.77
N LEU A 904 -22.44 -2.00 -28.38
CA LEU A 904 -21.29 -2.79 -27.93
C LEU A 904 -19.99 -1.98 -28.00
N VAL A 905 -19.75 -1.32 -29.14
CA VAL A 905 -18.54 -0.51 -29.35
C VAL A 905 -18.52 0.71 -28.41
N ASP A 906 -19.66 1.38 -28.22
CA ASP A 906 -19.78 2.55 -27.35
C ASP A 906 -19.52 2.18 -25.88
N GLU A 907 -19.97 1.01 -25.41
CA GLU A 907 -19.69 0.55 -24.04
C GLU A 907 -18.20 0.26 -23.82
N ILE A 908 -17.52 -0.37 -24.79
CA ILE A 908 -16.07 -0.63 -24.71
C ILE A 908 -15.28 0.69 -24.68
N ILE A 909 -15.64 1.63 -25.55
CA ILE A 909 -15.00 2.95 -25.59
C ILE A 909 -15.26 3.71 -24.29
N ARG A 910 -16.50 3.71 -23.77
CA ARG A 910 -16.85 4.33 -22.49
C ARG A 910 -16.03 3.74 -21.34
N ALA A 911 -15.98 2.42 -21.20
CA ALA A 911 -15.21 1.71 -20.17
C ALA A 911 -13.71 2.08 -20.22
N SER A 912 -13.19 2.30 -21.43
CA SER A 912 -11.80 2.69 -21.63
C SER A 912 -11.48 4.06 -21.03
N TYR A 913 -12.44 4.97 -20.91
CA TYR A 913 -12.27 6.32 -20.35
C TYR A 913 -12.47 6.41 -18.83
N ASP A 914 -12.88 5.32 -18.19
CA ASP A 914 -13.07 5.28 -16.75
C ASP A 914 -11.75 5.48 -15.98
N PRO A 915 -11.82 6.04 -14.75
CA PRO A 915 -10.67 6.11 -13.86
C PRO A 915 -10.15 4.69 -13.58
N GLY A 916 -8.82 4.53 -13.64
CA GLY A 916 -8.15 3.23 -13.46
C GLY A 916 -8.01 2.36 -14.71
N ALA A 917 -8.63 2.71 -15.85
CA ALA A 917 -8.54 1.90 -17.08
C ALA A 917 -7.09 1.70 -17.57
N ALA A 918 -6.25 2.73 -17.48
CA ALA A 918 -4.83 2.62 -17.83
C ALA A 918 -4.07 1.66 -16.91
N THR A 919 -4.44 1.60 -15.62
CA THR A 919 -3.85 0.70 -14.62
C THR A 919 -4.15 -0.76 -14.96
N VAL A 920 -5.39 -1.04 -15.38
CA VAL A 920 -5.83 -2.37 -15.83
C VAL A 920 -5.05 -2.79 -17.08
N ILE A 921 -4.92 -1.90 -18.08
CA ILE A 921 -4.16 -2.20 -19.31
C ILE A 921 -2.68 -2.42 -19.04
N GLU A 922 -2.08 -1.63 -18.16
CA GLU A 922 -0.67 -1.84 -17.75
C GLU A 922 -0.45 -3.24 -17.19
N SER A 923 -1.44 -3.77 -16.48
CA SER A 923 -1.34 -5.09 -15.84
C SER A 923 -1.36 -6.24 -16.85
N ILE A 924 -1.83 -6.01 -18.09
CA ILE A 924 -1.73 -7.00 -19.19
C ILE A 924 -0.27 -7.30 -19.52
N PHE A 925 0.61 -6.29 -19.51
CA PHE A 925 2.02 -6.50 -19.85
C PHE A 925 2.77 -7.33 -18.82
N SER A 926 2.28 -7.36 -17.59
CA SER A 926 2.76 -8.22 -16.51
C SER A 926 1.98 -9.53 -16.38
N PHE A 927 0.89 -9.70 -17.14
CA PHE A 927 0.03 -10.88 -17.07
C PHE A 927 0.70 -12.05 -17.78
N ASN A 928 1.03 -13.10 -17.02
CA ASN A 928 1.72 -14.27 -17.56
C ASN A 928 0.74 -15.45 -17.57
N LEU A 929 0.37 -15.94 -18.76
CA LEU A 929 -0.42 -17.17 -18.95
C LEU A 929 0.44 -18.41 -18.65
N SER A 930 1.02 -18.43 -17.45
CA SER A 930 2.13 -19.29 -17.05
C SER A 930 1.68 -20.69 -16.65
N ILE A 931 0.41 -20.87 -16.28
CA ILE A 931 -0.14 -22.17 -15.88
C ILE A 931 -0.72 -22.86 -17.13
N PRO A 932 -0.16 -24.01 -17.58
CA PRO A 932 -0.66 -24.71 -18.77
C PRO A 932 -2.07 -25.26 -18.59
N LEU A 933 -2.88 -25.23 -19.65
CA LEU A 933 -4.27 -25.71 -19.62
C LEU A 933 -4.36 -27.20 -19.29
N ASN A 934 -3.45 -28.03 -19.82
CA ASN A 934 -3.42 -29.46 -19.51
C ASN A 934 -3.20 -29.73 -18.02
N PHE A 935 -2.36 -28.94 -17.33
CA PHE A 935 -2.21 -29.05 -15.87
C PHE A 935 -3.51 -28.66 -15.12
N LEU A 936 -4.19 -27.61 -15.58
CA LEU A 936 -5.46 -27.16 -14.98
C LEU A 936 -6.56 -28.21 -15.15
N PHE A 937 -6.64 -28.83 -16.34
CA PHE A 937 -7.63 -29.85 -16.65
C PHE A 937 -7.41 -31.12 -15.83
N ASP A 938 -6.15 -31.57 -15.73
CA ASP A 938 -5.77 -32.72 -14.90
C ASP A 938 -6.08 -32.48 -13.42
N SER A 939 -5.90 -31.25 -12.95
CA SER A 939 -6.17 -30.86 -11.56
C SER A 939 -7.66 -30.76 -11.24
N PHE A 940 -8.48 -30.31 -12.19
CA PHE A 940 -9.94 -30.24 -12.03
C PHE A 940 -10.56 -31.64 -12.02
N GLY A 941 -10.21 -32.49 -12.99
CA GLY A 941 -10.64 -33.89 -13.07
C GLY A 941 -12.12 -34.14 -13.43
N GLY A 942 -12.95 -33.09 -13.55
CA GLY A 942 -14.35 -33.14 -13.97
C GLY A 942 -14.55 -32.98 -15.50
N GLU A 943 -15.80 -32.81 -15.91
CA GLU A 943 -16.19 -32.71 -17.33
C GLU A 943 -15.87 -31.32 -17.92
N ILE A 944 -15.21 -31.32 -19.08
CA ILE A 944 -14.71 -30.11 -19.75
C ILE A 944 -15.19 -30.07 -21.21
N LEU A 945 -15.81 -28.97 -21.60
CA LEU A 945 -16.18 -28.66 -22.98
C LEU A 945 -15.35 -27.47 -23.49
N VAL A 946 -14.66 -27.64 -24.61
CA VAL A 946 -13.97 -26.56 -25.33
C VAL A 946 -14.72 -26.29 -26.63
N VAL A 947 -15.23 -25.07 -26.77
CA VAL A 947 -15.84 -24.58 -28.01
C VAL A 947 -14.85 -23.62 -28.67
N GLN A 948 -14.36 -23.97 -29.86
CA GLN A 948 -13.34 -23.21 -30.57
C GLN A 948 -13.88 -22.67 -31.90
N GLY A 949 -13.89 -21.35 -32.02
CA GLY A 949 -14.04 -20.63 -33.27
C GLY A 949 -12.83 -20.86 -34.17
N MET A 950 -13.07 -21.43 -35.35
CA MET A 950 -12.01 -21.83 -36.28
C MET A 950 -11.46 -20.66 -37.12
N LYS A 951 -12.10 -19.50 -37.07
CA LYS A 951 -11.67 -18.24 -37.71
C LYS A 951 -11.11 -17.22 -36.71
N ASP A 952 -10.76 -17.63 -35.50
CA ASP A 952 -10.17 -16.74 -34.48
C ASP A 952 -8.84 -16.11 -34.98
N PRO A 953 -8.74 -14.77 -35.07
CA PRO A 953 -7.51 -14.12 -35.53
C PRO A 953 -6.37 -14.16 -34.49
N LEU A 954 -6.66 -14.39 -33.21
CA LEU A 954 -5.66 -14.41 -32.14
C LEU A 954 -5.00 -15.77 -31.97
N THR A 955 -5.73 -16.83 -32.24
CA THR A 955 -5.30 -18.20 -31.93
C THR A 955 -5.14 -18.99 -33.21
N LYS A 956 -4.05 -19.76 -33.34
CA LYS A 956 -3.93 -20.75 -34.43
C LYS A 956 -4.86 -21.94 -34.14
N SER A 957 -6.16 -21.79 -34.35
CA SER A 957 -7.21 -22.71 -33.88
C SER A 957 -6.94 -24.18 -34.22
N LYS A 958 -6.53 -24.48 -35.46
CA LYS A 958 -6.20 -25.86 -35.88
C LYS A 958 -5.07 -26.49 -35.05
N SER A 959 -4.01 -25.73 -34.80
CA SER A 959 -2.87 -26.19 -34.01
C SER A 959 -3.27 -26.35 -32.55
N PHE A 960 -4.03 -25.41 -32.01
CA PHE A 960 -4.49 -25.44 -30.62
C PHE A 960 -5.40 -26.64 -30.33
N VAL A 961 -6.39 -26.88 -31.20
CA VAL A 961 -7.29 -28.05 -31.10
C VAL A 961 -6.51 -29.36 -31.23
N SER A 962 -5.54 -29.45 -32.15
CA SER A 962 -4.68 -30.63 -32.28
C SER A 962 -3.92 -30.92 -30.98
N MET A 963 -3.34 -29.89 -30.37
CA MET A 963 -2.61 -30.03 -29.10
C MET A 963 -3.53 -30.48 -27.95
N LEU A 964 -4.75 -29.95 -27.89
CA LEU A 964 -5.75 -30.37 -26.90
C LEU A 964 -6.13 -31.85 -27.08
N ARG A 965 -6.41 -32.30 -28.31
CA ARG A 965 -6.74 -33.70 -28.60
C ARG A 965 -5.63 -34.67 -28.24
N GLU A 966 -4.38 -34.27 -28.45
CA GLU A 966 -3.22 -35.12 -28.20
C GLU A 966 -2.84 -35.20 -26.71
N HIS A 967 -2.99 -34.09 -25.97
CA HIS A 967 -2.45 -33.97 -24.60
C HIS A 967 -3.50 -33.88 -23.49
N CYS A 968 -4.80 -33.86 -23.81
CA CYS A 968 -5.88 -33.79 -22.82
C CYS A 968 -6.88 -34.93 -23.05
N SER A 969 -7.00 -35.88 -22.12
CA SER A 969 -7.78 -37.11 -22.30
C SER A 969 -9.26 -37.00 -21.89
N LYS A 970 -9.66 -35.94 -21.17
CA LYS A 970 -11.02 -35.71 -20.65
C LYS A 970 -11.65 -34.40 -21.13
N VAL A 971 -11.46 -34.06 -22.41
CA VAL A 971 -11.95 -32.80 -22.98
C VAL A 971 -12.82 -33.07 -24.21
N HIS A 972 -14.06 -32.59 -24.17
CA HIS A 972 -14.96 -32.56 -25.31
C HIS A 972 -14.67 -31.31 -26.14
N ILE A 973 -14.43 -31.47 -27.45
CA ILE A 973 -14.10 -30.34 -28.32
C ILE A 973 -15.20 -30.17 -29.37
N ARG A 974 -15.70 -28.94 -29.50
CA ARG A 974 -16.62 -28.52 -30.55
C ARG A 974 -15.97 -27.40 -31.36
N GLU A 975 -15.93 -27.60 -32.67
CA GLU A 975 -15.40 -26.62 -33.63
C GLU A 975 -16.57 -25.85 -34.24
N LEU A 976 -16.49 -24.52 -34.25
CA LEU A 976 -17.51 -23.63 -34.82
C LEU A 976 -16.93 -22.75 -35.92
N ASP A 977 -17.75 -22.40 -36.91
CA ASP A 977 -17.37 -21.44 -37.94
C ASP A 977 -17.51 -19.98 -37.45
N ALA A 978 -16.76 -19.64 -36.41
CA ALA A 978 -16.80 -18.35 -35.72
C ALA A 978 -15.39 -17.83 -35.41
N GLY A 979 -15.31 -16.55 -35.06
CA GLY A 979 -14.13 -15.83 -34.62
C GLY A 979 -13.82 -15.99 -33.13
N HIS A 980 -13.40 -14.90 -32.50
CA HIS A 980 -12.85 -14.92 -31.13
C HIS A 980 -13.91 -15.00 -30.01
N ALA A 981 -15.08 -14.42 -30.24
CA ALA A 981 -16.19 -14.40 -29.28
C ALA A 981 -17.40 -15.15 -29.86
N PRO A 982 -17.31 -16.49 -30.01
CA PRO A 982 -18.34 -17.27 -30.70
C PRO A 982 -19.72 -17.14 -30.04
N HIS A 983 -19.77 -16.93 -28.72
CA HIS A 983 -21.03 -16.77 -27.98
C HIS A 983 -21.79 -15.49 -28.32
N ASP A 984 -21.11 -14.43 -28.76
CA ASP A 984 -21.74 -13.18 -29.19
C ASP A 984 -21.84 -13.09 -30.73
N GLU A 985 -20.98 -13.79 -31.46
CA GLU A 985 -21.01 -13.80 -32.92
C GLU A 985 -22.06 -14.78 -33.48
N VAL A 986 -22.13 -16.00 -32.96
CA VAL A 986 -23.08 -17.06 -33.35
C VAL A 986 -23.83 -17.60 -32.13
N PRO A 987 -24.60 -16.75 -31.42
CA PRO A 987 -25.22 -17.10 -30.14
C PRO A 987 -26.15 -18.30 -30.22
N ASP A 988 -26.88 -18.49 -31.31
CA ASP A 988 -27.85 -19.60 -31.47
C ASP A 988 -27.16 -20.97 -31.39
N GLU A 989 -26.05 -21.13 -32.11
CA GLU A 989 -25.26 -22.38 -32.14
C GLU A 989 -24.60 -22.63 -30.78
N VAL A 990 -24.03 -21.59 -30.17
CA VAL A 990 -23.39 -21.70 -28.86
C VAL A 990 -24.41 -22.01 -27.77
N ASN A 991 -25.58 -21.37 -27.76
CA ASN A 991 -26.63 -21.61 -26.78
C ASN A 991 -27.16 -23.05 -26.87
N SER A 992 -27.36 -23.58 -28.09
CA SER A 992 -27.75 -24.99 -28.26
C SER A 992 -26.72 -25.93 -27.64
N LEU A 993 -25.43 -25.73 -27.96
CA LEU A 993 -24.34 -26.53 -27.41
C LEU A 993 -24.25 -26.44 -25.88
N LEU A 994 -24.39 -25.24 -25.32
CA LEU A 994 -24.36 -25.03 -23.88
C LEU A 994 -25.53 -25.75 -23.19
N CYS A 995 -26.74 -25.63 -23.73
CA CYS A 995 -27.92 -26.24 -23.14
C CYS A 995 -27.90 -27.77 -23.25
N GLU A 996 -27.42 -28.32 -24.36
CA GLU A 996 -27.18 -29.77 -24.50
C GLU A 996 -26.16 -30.25 -23.46
N TRP A 997 -25.03 -29.55 -23.35
CA TRP A 997 -23.97 -29.90 -22.40
C TRP A 997 -24.45 -29.89 -20.95
N ILE A 998 -25.17 -28.84 -20.54
CA ILE A 998 -25.71 -28.73 -19.18
C ILE A 998 -26.68 -29.88 -18.89
N LYS A 999 -27.57 -30.21 -19.84
CA LYS A 999 -28.49 -31.34 -19.71
C LYS A 999 -27.75 -32.68 -19.60
N GLU A 1000 -26.67 -32.88 -20.36
CA GLU A 1000 -25.85 -34.10 -20.31
C GLU A 1000 -25.06 -34.24 -19.00
N THR A 1001 -24.62 -33.12 -18.40
CA THR A 1001 -23.82 -33.15 -17.16
C THR A 1001 -24.66 -33.18 -15.88
N ASP A 1002 -25.91 -32.74 -15.92
CA ASP A 1002 -26.85 -32.82 -14.78
C ASP A 1002 -27.85 -33.99 -14.86
N ALA A 1003 -27.85 -34.77 -15.96
CA ALA A 1003 -28.62 -36.01 -16.09
C ALA A 1003 -27.93 -37.20 -15.42
#